data_AF-A0A5M8SA17-F1
#
_entry.id   AF-A0A5M8SA17-F1
#
_cell.length_a   1.000
_cell.length_b   1.000
_cell.length_c   1.000
_cell.angle_alpha   90.00
_cell.angle_beta   90.00
_cell.angle_gamma   90.00
#
_symmetry.space_group_name_H-M   'P 1'
#
loop_
_entity.id
_entity.type
_entity.pdbx_description
1 polymer ?
#
loop_
_entity_poly.entity_id
_entity_poly.type
_entity_poly.pdbx_seq_one_letter_code
_entity_poly.pdbx_strand_id
1 'polypeptide(L)'
;MKSKQWFRAVAGIAAAVGVVCASGQESKVCECGAHPPGPPRDRVVAPYAGEPGDLSPYARFAAPYDLNYIHPNIYSGAGRDLPEPKDLTEVRIGFFGPFEHSPEAIFGKRMLNGAQLSVEEANVRGGYGGKPFRLMLHNDYDNWQAGSVYGADRSTDPAIWGSASNEVVKMVYDDQDWAIFGSISSESTHIALRVALRAEIPIVNSASTDPTIPETYIPWYFTDLQDDRVQSYTLARRIYTELGLKRVAILRINSRYGRFGVPKFRDASRRLGHPPVIEQKFLPGDTDFTRQLKAIQGSRADAVVLWADEIPAALILKQMRALGMKQRVFGSYRTIGPELLAEAGPAAEGFEAVFPYDPTRGDPGWIGFNRRYEARFHEPPEQFAALAYDAMNALLDSICKAGLNRARIHDALANIETWNGVTGQMVFDPNQKNVAPMYLAAVHEGAIRYRLYPMEKIPSTDVKTSAHAEEIAPREPYAHVGEDGGGLPGPARSDFSEKPLRVVLFGRGAMLASRSVEMQRVLASAGSILQLLPISSDQNWGAASTELVHALFDEHAVAIVALDRDASHLAEQLALKAFVPVLAISTDRTLTSTNVPWIFRMPVSATPSSAIAVLCEAASRSGGSPERLRTVLASGSDLQGVRFGLSGEPRTE
;
A
#
# COMPACT_ATOMS: atom_id res chain seq x y z
N MET A 1 4.49 78.17 39.08
CA MET A 1 5.62 77.20 39.13
C MET A 1 5.05 75.83 38.80
N LYS A 2 5.13 75.35 37.54
CA LYS A 2 6.12 74.35 37.01
C LYS A 2 6.23 73.13 37.96
N SER A 3 5.99 71.87 37.60
CA SER A 3 6.30 71.15 36.34
C SER A 3 5.69 69.73 36.23
N LYS A 4 5.33 69.31 34.99
CA LYS A 4 5.55 67.99 34.32
C LYS A 4 4.91 66.69 34.91
N GLN A 5 3.93 66.05 34.24
CA GLN A 5 4.03 65.01 33.16
C GLN A 5 4.44 63.60 33.67
N TRP A 6 3.54 62.61 33.72
CA TRP A 6 3.22 61.56 32.70
C TRP A 6 4.26 60.42 32.53
N PHE A 7 3.81 59.18 32.79
CA PHE A 7 4.16 57.86 32.20
C PHE A 7 5.29 56.93 32.73
N ARG A 8 4.87 55.65 32.90
CA ARG A 8 5.57 54.31 32.94
C ARG A 8 5.64 53.66 34.34
N ALA A 9 4.86 52.63 34.70
CA ALA A 9 4.50 51.33 34.10
C ALA A 9 5.59 50.23 34.20
N VAL A 10 5.24 49.14 34.90
CA VAL A 10 5.74 47.75 34.80
C VAL A 10 7.19 47.47 35.25
N ALA A 11 7.35 46.89 36.45
CA ALA A 11 8.31 45.82 36.75
C ALA A 11 8.18 45.38 38.23
N GLY A 12 8.03 44.08 38.47
CA GLY A 12 8.45 43.48 39.75
C GLY A 12 7.39 42.80 40.61
N ILE A 13 6.80 41.69 40.13
CA ILE A 13 6.36 40.59 41.01
C ILE A 13 6.67 39.27 40.31
N ALA A 14 7.83 38.68 40.64
CA ALA A 14 8.18 37.30 40.34
C ALA A 14 9.13 36.80 41.44
N ALA A 15 8.65 35.92 42.32
CA ALA A 15 9.43 34.91 43.04
C ALA A 15 8.57 34.21 44.11
N ALA A 16 8.01 33.05 43.79
CA ALA A 16 7.78 31.92 44.71
C ALA A 16 7.14 30.76 43.95
N VAL A 17 7.97 29.94 43.28
CA VAL A 17 7.56 28.61 42.79
C VAL A 17 8.43 27.58 43.50
N GLY A 18 7.76 26.60 44.09
CA GLY A 18 8.31 25.60 44.98
C GLY A 18 9.32 24.66 44.31
N VAL A 19 10.31 24.28 45.12
CA VAL A 19 11.33 23.27 44.87
C VAL A 19 10.65 21.89 44.81
N VAL A 20 10.63 21.26 43.65
CA VAL A 20 10.40 19.82 43.50
C VAL A 20 11.78 19.16 43.39
N CYS A 21 12.03 18.18 44.26
CA CYS A 21 13.26 17.41 44.32
C CYS A 21 13.57 16.78 42.95
N ALA A 22 14.74 17.14 42.39
CA ALA A 22 15.37 16.44 41.30
C ALA A 22 15.79 15.04 41.79
N SER A 23 14.98 14.03 41.51
CA SER A 23 15.50 12.67 41.37
C SER A 23 16.08 12.59 39.95
N GLY A 24 17.37 12.25 39.87
CA GLY A 24 18.08 12.13 38.60
C GLY A 24 17.44 11.03 37.75
N GLN A 25 16.66 11.44 36.74
CA GLN A 25 16.53 10.63 35.54
C GLN A 25 17.88 10.72 34.83
N GLU A 26 18.67 9.66 34.90
CA GLU A 26 19.68 9.40 33.89
C GLU A 26 19.04 9.65 32.52
N SER A 27 19.65 10.52 31.72
CA SER A 27 19.22 10.74 30.34
C SER A 27 19.39 9.42 29.61
N LYS A 28 18.32 8.61 29.52
CA LYS A 28 18.31 7.46 28.63
C LYS A 28 18.73 7.94 27.26
N VAL A 29 19.90 7.47 26.81
CA VAL A 29 20.37 7.70 25.45
C VAL A 29 19.27 7.17 24.53
N CYS A 30 18.83 7.97 23.57
CA CYS A 30 17.81 7.55 22.64
C CYS A 30 18.31 6.32 21.86
N GLU A 31 17.55 5.22 21.91
CA GLU A 31 17.89 3.95 21.24
C GLU A 31 17.37 3.89 19.79
N CYS A 32 16.77 4.97 19.26
CA CYS A 32 16.32 4.96 17.87
C CYS A 32 17.51 4.75 16.93
N GLY A 33 17.36 3.84 15.96
CA GLY A 33 18.38 3.44 15.00
C GLY A 33 19.48 2.54 15.59
N ALA A 34 19.46 2.22 16.89
CA ALA A 34 20.50 1.39 17.51
C ALA A 34 20.45 -0.08 17.07
N HIS A 35 19.24 -0.59 16.77
CA HIS A 35 18.99 -1.99 16.43
C HIS A 35 18.03 -2.11 15.23
N PRO A 36 18.46 -1.70 14.02
CA PRO A 36 17.62 -1.82 12.83
C PRO A 36 17.21 -3.28 12.61
N PRO A 37 15.93 -3.55 12.28
CA PRO A 37 15.50 -4.89 12.00
C PRO A 37 16.18 -5.41 10.72
N GLY A 38 16.42 -6.71 10.68
CA GLY A 38 16.76 -7.38 9.42
C GLY A 38 15.58 -7.37 8.44
N PRO A 39 15.82 -7.75 7.18
CA PRO A 39 14.77 -7.97 6.20
C PRO A 39 13.63 -8.85 6.75
N PRO A 40 12.40 -8.60 6.30
CA PRO A 40 11.25 -9.41 6.68
C PRO A 40 11.52 -10.89 6.41
N ARG A 41 11.16 -11.73 7.38
CA ARG A 41 11.22 -13.18 7.20
C ARG A 41 10.12 -13.61 6.24
N ASP A 42 10.41 -14.61 5.41
CA ASP A 42 9.35 -15.28 4.66
C ASP A 42 8.35 -15.89 5.65
N ARG A 43 7.07 -15.63 5.42
CA ARG A 43 5.96 -16.10 6.24
C ARG A 43 4.73 -16.27 5.38
N VAL A 44 3.88 -17.23 5.72
CA VAL A 44 2.66 -17.52 4.97
C VAL A 44 1.43 -17.19 5.78
N VAL A 45 0.53 -16.38 5.23
CA VAL A 45 -0.82 -16.16 5.78
C VAL A 45 -1.83 -16.55 4.72
N ALA A 46 -2.54 -17.65 4.97
CA ALA A 46 -3.58 -18.16 4.09
C ALA A 46 -4.89 -18.36 4.87
N PRO A 47 -6.06 -18.12 4.23
CA PRO A 47 -6.23 -17.60 2.88
C PRO A 47 -5.97 -16.09 2.78
N TYR A 48 -5.65 -15.58 1.59
CA TYR A 48 -5.34 -14.15 1.39
C TYR A 48 -6.48 -13.27 1.91
N ALA A 49 -6.14 -12.43 2.89
CA ALA A 49 -7.05 -11.58 3.64
C ALA A 49 -8.27 -12.27 4.25
N GLY A 50 -8.04 -13.47 4.78
CA GLY A 50 -9.07 -14.23 5.48
C GLY A 50 -10.24 -14.62 4.57
N GLU A 51 -10.02 -14.69 3.25
CA GLU A 51 -11.07 -15.05 2.30
C GLU A 51 -11.68 -16.41 2.66
N PRO A 52 -12.99 -16.46 2.91
CA PRO A 52 -13.63 -17.74 3.16
C PRO A 52 -13.59 -18.69 1.96
N GLY A 53 -13.41 -19.99 2.21
CA GLY A 53 -13.33 -20.98 1.13
C GLY A 53 -14.55 -21.03 0.21
N ASP A 54 -15.75 -20.72 0.72
CA ASP A 54 -16.99 -20.61 -0.06
C ASP A 54 -17.08 -19.33 -0.91
N LEU A 55 -16.25 -18.34 -0.60
CA LEU A 55 -16.11 -17.08 -1.32
C LEU A 55 -14.88 -17.05 -2.22
N SER A 56 -14.12 -18.14 -2.34
CA SER A 56 -12.89 -18.13 -3.13
C SER A 56 -13.12 -18.15 -4.65
N PRO A 57 -12.43 -17.29 -5.43
CA PRO A 57 -12.63 -17.20 -6.86
C PRO A 57 -12.21 -18.50 -7.54
N TYR A 58 -13.08 -19.03 -8.40
CA TYR A 58 -12.76 -20.19 -9.25
C TYR A 58 -12.28 -21.44 -8.49
N ALA A 59 -12.48 -21.55 -7.17
CA ALA A 59 -11.98 -22.68 -6.38
C ALA A 59 -12.50 -24.06 -6.84
N ARG A 60 -13.55 -24.09 -7.68
CA ARG A 60 -14.08 -25.29 -8.34
C ARG A 60 -13.41 -25.64 -9.67
N PHE A 61 -12.62 -24.74 -10.25
CA PHE A 61 -12.14 -24.79 -11.64
C PHE A 61 -10.64 -24.54 -11.80
N ALA A 62 -10.02 -23.73 -10.94
CA ALA A 62 -8.61 -23.38 -11.02
C ALA A 62 -8.06 -22.97 -9.64
N ALA A 63 -6.74 -23.03 -9.49
CA ALA A 63 -6.07 -22.39 -8.36
C ALA A 63 -6.34 -20.87 -8.41
N PRO A 64 -6.80 -20.26 -7.31
CA PRO A 64 -7.10 -18.84 -7.29
C PRO A 64 -5.81 -18.02 -7.41
N TYR A 65 -5.90 -16.86 -8.07
CA TYR A 65 -4.75 -15.99 -8.31
C TYR A 65 -4.19 -15.37 -7.02
N ASP A 66 -4.94 -15.45 -5.91
CA ASP A 66 -4.60 -14.86 -4.64
C ASP A 66 -3.54 -15.63 -3.84
N LEU A 67 -3.19 -16.84 -4.29
CA LEU A 67 -2.02 -17.60 -3.82
C LEU A 67 -0.70 -16.84 -4.06
N ASN A 68 -0.69 -15.85 -4.95
CA ASN A 68 0.48 -14.97 -5.13
C ASN A 68 0.64 -13.93 -4.00
N TYR A 69 -0.39 -13.76 -3.16
CA TYR A 69 -0.44 -12.74 -2.11
C TYR A 69 -0.35 -13.33 -0.69
N ILE A 70 -0.06 -14.63 -0.55
CA ILE A 70 0.10 -15.25 0.77
C ILE A 70 1.55 -15.23 1.27
N HIS A 71 2.50 -14.72 0.48
CA HIS A 71 3.91 -14.55 0.81
C HIS A 71 4.30 -13.05 0.79
N PRO A 72 5.25 -12.62 1.63
CA PRO A 72 5.68 -11.23 1.67
C PRO A 72 6.43 -10.86 0.40
N ASN A 73 6.18 -9.65 -0.09
CA ASN A 73 6.98 -9.07 -1.14
C ASN A 73 8.30 -8.53 -0.54
N ILE A 74 9.34 -9.37 -0.54
CA ILE A 74 10.63 -9.02 0.07
C ILE A 74 11.41 -8.08 -0.85
N TYR A 75 11.59 -6.83 -0.42
CA TYR A 75 12.52 -5.89 -1.03
C TYR A 75 13.93 -6.49 -1.04
N SER A 76 14.51 -6.67 -2.23
CA SER A 76 15.85 -7.25 -2.44
C SER A 76 16.87 -6.21 -2.91
N GLY A 77 16.48 -4.94 -3.06
CA GLY A 77 17.42 -3.89 -3.45
C GLY A 77 18.45 -3.53 -2.36
N ALA A 78 19.35 -2.61 -2.71
CA ALA A 78 20.54 -2.27 -1.91
C ALA A 78 20.31 -1.07 -0.99
N GLY A 79 19.07 -0.56 -0.92
CA GLY A 79 18.74 0.61 -0.12
C GLY A 79 19.12 0.48 1.36
N ARG A 80 19.25 -0.75 1.87
CA ARG A 80 19.68 -1.04 3.26
C ARG A 80 21.11 -0.64 3.56
N ASP A 81 21.96 -0.54 2.53
CA ASP A 81 23.37 -0.21 2.66
C ASP A 81 23.59 1.30 2.66
N LEU A 82 22.56 2.09 2.34
CA LEU A 82 22.63 3.54 2.42
C LEU A 82 22.88 3.96 3.89
N PRO A 83 23.96 4.72 4.16
CA PRO A 83 24.28 5.13 5.51
C PRO A 83 23.26 6.14 6.02
N GLU A 84 23.05 6.14 7.33
CA GLU A 84 22.20 7.14 7.97
C GLU A 84 22.83 8.54 7.83
N PRO A 85 22.07 9.55 7.38
CA PRO A 85 22.57 10.92 7.30
C PRO A 85 22.81 11.50 8.69
N LYS A 86 23.97 12.15 8.87
CA LYS A 86 24.43 12.65 10.18
C LYS A 86 23.95 14.06 10.51
N ASP A 87 23.77 14.90 9.50
CA ASP A 87 23.60 16.36 9.66
C ASP A 87 22.13 16.82 9.53
N LEU A 88 21.19 15.99 9.99
CA LEU A 88 19.77 16.34 10.00
C LEU A 88 19.36 17.08 11.27
N THR A 89 18.54 18.12 11.10
CA THR A 89 17.95 18.92 12.19
C THR A 89 16.52 18.49 12.52
N GLU A 90 15.82 17.83 11.58
CA GLU A 90 14.46 17.33 11.72
C GLU A 90 14.28 16.03 10.90
N VAL A 91 13.26 15.25 11.24
CA VAL A 91 12.86 14.05 10.49
C VAL A 91 11.54 14.34 9.78
N ARG A 92 11.59 14.44 8.46
CA ARG A 92 10.42 14.80 7.65
C ARG A 92 9.62 13.59 7.21
N ILE A 93 8.31 13.71 7.31
CA ILE A 93 7.33 12.73 6.83
C ILE A 93 6.34 13.52 5.99
N GLY A 94 6.14 13.10 4.75
CA GLY A 94 5.23 13.79 3.87
C GLY A 94 3.80 13.33 4.10
N PHE A 95 2.90 14.26 4.39
CA PHE A 95 1.46 14.05 4.46
C PHE A 95 0.85 14.27 3.09
N PHE A 96 0.25 13.23 2.51
CA PHE A 96 -0.33 13.24 1.17
C PHE A 96 -1.83 12.98 1.24
N GLY A 97 -2.67 13.97 0.95
CA GLY A 97 -4.11 13.76 0.97
C GLY A 97 -4.94 14.97 0.58
N PRO A 98 -6.26 14.79 0.43
CA PRO A 98 -7.16 15.87 0.02
C PRO A 98 -7.60 16.63 1.27
N PHE A 99 -6.86 17.65 1.69
CA PHE A 99 -7.24 18.48 2.86
C PHE A 99 -7.68 19.89 2.46
N GLU A 100 -7.48 20.27 1.19
CA GLU A 100 -7.94 21.53 0.62
C GLU A 100 -8.52 21.31 -0.77
N HIS A 101 -9.39 22.22 -1.20
CA HIS A 101 -9.94 22.28 -2.57
C HIS A 101 -10.61 21.00 -3.11
N SER A 102 -11.02 20.06 -2.23
CA SER A 102 -11.63 18.77 -2.59
C SER A 102 -13.00 18.55 -1.93
N PRO A 103 -13.95 17.85 -2.58
CA PRO A 103 -15.15 17.34 -1.91
C PRO A 103 -14.86 16.39 -0.73
N GLU A 104 -13.69 15.76 -0.71
CA GLU A 104 -13.22 14.88 0.37
C GLU A 104 -12.35 15.62 1.41
N ALA A 105 -12.26 16.95 1.34
CA ALA A 105 -11.41 17.78 2.21
C ALA A 105 -11.63 17.54 3.71
N ILE A 106 -12.87 17.27 4.11
CA ILE A 106 -13.20 16.99 5.52
C ILE A 106 -12.52 15.70 6.02
N PHE A 107 -12.46 14.66 5.19
CA PHE A 107 -11.80 13.40 5.54
C PHE A 107 -10.29 13.58 5.59
N GLY A 108 -9.69 14.29 4.63
CA GLY A 108 -8.26 14.57 4.66
C GLY A 108 -7.83 15.46 5.83
N LYS A 109 -8.65 16.42 6.25
CA LYS A 109 -8.39 17.22 7.47
C LYS A 109 -8.43 16.37 8.74
N ARG A 110 -9.40 15.47 8.86
CA ARG A 110 -9.48 14.55 10.02
C ARG A 110 -8.30 13.57 10.04
N MET A 111 -7.93 13.01 8.88
CA MET A 111 -6.70 12.21 8.71
C MET A 111 -5.45 13.00 9.12
N LEU A 112 -5.34 14.27 8.70
CA LEU A 112 -4.24 15.17 9.08
C LEU A 112 -4.20 15.39 10.59
N ASN A 113 -5.34 15.67 11.23
CA ASN A 113 -5.41 15.90 12.67
C ASN A 113 -4.95 14.67 13.46
N GLY A 114 -5.37 13.46 13.06
CA GLY A 114 -4.92 12.21 13.68
C GLY A 114 -3.41 12.00 13.57
N ALA A 115 -2.87 12.16 12.36
CA ALA A 115 -1.43 12.08 12.10
C ALA A 115 -0.63 13.14 12.88
N GLN A 116 -1.11 14.38 12.87
CA GLN A 116 -0.50 15.52 13.56
C GLN A 116 -0.42 15.29 15.07
N LEU A 117 -1.47 14.76 15.70
CA LEU A 117 -1.45 14.47 17.14
C LEU A 117 -0.38 13.42 17.49
N SER A 118 -0.26 12.37 16.67
CA SER A 118 0.77 11.33 16.85
C SER A 118 2.19 11.92 16.78
N VAL A 119 2.44 12.79 15.79
CA VAL A 119 3.72 13.52 15.64
C VAL A 119 4.00 14.47 16.81
N GLU A 120 3.01 15.25 17.24
CA GLU A 120 3.14 16.15 18.39
C GLU A 120 3.51 15.38 19.67
N GLU A 121 2.84 14.26 19.92
CA GLU A 121 3.13 13.43 21.09
C GLU A 121 4.51 12.75 21.00
N ALA A 122 4.94 12.31 19.81
CA ALA A 122 6.29 11.79 19.61
C ALA A 122 7.37 12.84 19.84
N ASN A 123 7.14 14.08 19.40
CA ASN A 123 8.05 15.20 19.63
C ASN A 123 8.16 15.56 21.12
N VAL A 124 7.05 15.53 21.86
CA VAL A 124 7.07 15.69 23.33
C VAL A 124 7.89 14.59 24.01
N ARG A 125 7.91 13.37 23.46
CA ARG A 125 8.75 12.24 23.93
C ARG A 125 10.22 12.34 23.49
N GLY A 126 10.63 13.44 22.85
CA GLY A 126 12.02 13.67 22.43
C GLY A 126 12.30 13.39 20.95
N GLY A 127 11.27 13.10 20.14
CA GLY A 127 11.41 12.87 18.71
C GLY A 127 12.34 11.70 18.37
N TYR A 128 13.04 11.80 17.25
CA TYR A 128 14.06 10.83 16.81
C TYR A 128 15.43 11.28 17.32
N GLY A 129 15.89 10.76 18.45
CA GLY A 129 17.22 11.11 18.99
C GLY A 129 17.39 12.60 19.31
N GLY A 130 16.31 13.27 19.74
CA GLY A 130 16.27 14.72 19.97
C GLY A 130 15.90 15.54 18.73
N LYS A 131 15.78 14.92 17.55
CA LYS A 131 15.32 15.58 16.32
C LYS A 131 13.79 15.54 16.25
N PRO A 132 13.11 16.69 16.07
CA PRO A 132 11.66 16.69 15.91
C PRO A 132 11.26 16.04 14.59
N PHE A 133 10.17 15.27 14.63
CA PHE A 133 9.40 14.88 13.45
C PHE A 133 8.62 16.07 12.92
N ARG A 134 8.50 16.18 11.59
CA ARG A 134 7.74 17.24 10.91
C ARG A 134 6.92 16.67 9.78
N LEU A 135 5.63 17.06 9.74
CA LEU A 135 4.75 16.77 8.61
C LEU A 135 4.92 17.81 7.50
N MET A 136 5.22 17.33 6.30
CA MET A 136 5.28 18.14 5.08
C MET A 136 3.94 17.98 4.34
N LEU A 137 3.17 19.05 4.19
CA LEU A 137 1.78 18.95 3.72
C LEU A 137 1.69 19.03 2.19
N HIS A 138 1.14 18.00 1.56
CA HIS A 138 0.96 17.91 0.11
C HIS A 138 -0.49 17.56 -0.25
N ASN A 139 -1.18 18.53 -0.86
CA ASN A 139 -2.55 18.36 -1.28
C ASN A 139 -2.62 17.55 -2.59
N ASP A 140 -3.20 16.36 -2.53
CA ASP A 140 -3.23 15.42 -3.66
C ASP A 140 -4.36 15.69 -4.67
N TYR A 141 -5.20 16.69 -4.37
CA TYR A 141 -6.32 17.10 -5.18
C TYR A 141 -6.14 18.55 -5.63
N ASP A 142 -5.50 18.73 -6.79
CA ASP A 142 -5.36 20.05 -7.39
C ASP A 142 -5.94 20.04 -8.81
N ASN A 143 -7.18 20.53 -8.93
CA ASN A 143 -7.91 20.60 -10.19
C ASN A 143 -7.78 21.97 -10.87
N TRP A 144 -6.92 22.88 -10.41
CA TRP A 144 -6.88 24.25 -10.92
C TRP A 144 -6.64 24.33 -12.43
N GLN A 145 -5.94 23.34 -13.00
CA GLN A 145 -5.67 23.22 -14.44
C GLN A 145 -6.91 22.85 -15.27
N ALA A 146 -7.95 22.28 -14.66
CA ALA A 146 -9.14 21.85 -15.39
C ALA A 146 -9.89 23.03 -16.03
N GLY A 147 -9.95 24.17 -15.34
CA GLY A 147 -10.57 25.39 -15.85
C GLY A 147 -9.74 26.10 -16.92
N SER A 148 -8.41 26.01 -16.86
CA SER A 148 -7.50 26.68 -17.81
C SER A 148 -7.24 25.84 -19.08
N VAL A 149 -7.34 24.51 -19.00
CA VAL A 149 -7.07 23.59 -20.12
C VAL A 149 -8.35 23.20 -20.89
N TYR A 150 -9.50 23.07 -20.22
CA TYR A 150 -10.71 22.50 -20.84
C TYR A 150 -11.95 23.41 -20.84
N GLY A 151 -11.86 24.64 -20.31
CA GLY A 151 -12.99 25.56 -20.18
C GLY A 151 -13.97 25.17 -19.06
N ALA A 152 -14.97 26.00 -18.81
CA ALA A 152 -15.97 25.78 -17.75
C ALA A 152 -17.03 24.71 -18.11
N ASP A 153 -17.02 24.25 -19.35
CA ASP A 153 -18.12 23.59 -20.04
C ASP A 153 -17.93 22.06 -20.12
N ARG A 154 -16.71 21.57 -19.89
CA ARG A 154 -16.41 20.14 -19.85
C ARG A 154 -16.50 19.65 -18.40
N SER A 155 -17.38 18.67 -18.16
CA SER A 155 -17.40 17.93 -16.89
C SER A 155 -15.98 17.48 -16.58
N THR A 156 -15.45 17.95 -15.45
CA THR A 156 -14.07 17.73 -15.04
C THR A 156 -13.88 16.27 -14.69
N ASP A 157 -13.51 15.45 -15.67
CA ASP A 157 -12.86 14.19 -15.40
C ASP A 157 -11.57 14.53 -14.62
N PRO A 158 -11.39 14.06 -13.37
CA PRO A 158 -10.28 14.47 -12.55
C PRO A 158 -8.98 13.93 -13.15
N ALA A 159 -8.30 14.76 -13.95
CA ALA A 159 -6.92 14.53 -14.34
C ALA A 159 -5.98 14.78 -13.13
N ILE A 160 -6.23 14.06 -12.03
CA ILE A 160 -5.45 14.02 -10.77
C ILE A 160 -4.02 13.52 -11.03
N TRP A 161 -3.79 12.84 -12.16
CA TRP A 161 -2.52 12.21 -12.53
C TRP A 161 -1.31 13.15 -12.46
N GLY A 162 -1.44 14.39 -12.94
CA GLY A 162 -0.34 15.36 -12.93
C GLY A 162 -0.04 15.91 -11.54
N SER A 163 -1.07 16.38 -10.83
CA SER A 163 -0.90 17.00 -9.50
C SER A 163 -0.36 16.01 -8.47
N ALA A 164 -0.99 14.84 -8.35
CA ALA A 164 -0.59 13.82 -7.39
C ALA A 164 0.86 13.33 -7.62
N SER A 165 1.25 13.10 -8.88
CA SER A 165 2.62 12.66 -9.19
C SER A 165 3.65 13.73 -8.82
N ASN A 166 3.37 15.00 -9.14
CA ASN A 166 4.28 16.11 -8.86
C ASN A 166 4.48 16.32 -7.36
N GLU A 167 3.41 16.23 -6.57
CA GLU A 167 3.51 16.32 -5.12
C GLU A 167 4.35 15.19 -4.55
N VAL A 168 4.15 13.95 -4.99
CA VAL A 168 4.97 12.82 -4.54
C VAL A 168 6.44 12.98 -4.95
N VAL A 169 6.72 13.55 -6.12
CA VAL A 169 8.09 13.88 -6.55
C VAL A 169 8.71 14.93 -5.62
N LYS A 170 7.99 16.00 -5.25
CA LYS A 170 8.48 17.01 -4.29
C LYS A 170 8.79 16.38 -2.93
N MET A 171 7.88 15.57 -2.40
CA MET A 171 8.08 14.83 -1.14
C MET A 171 9.38 14.02 -1.16
N VAL A 172 9.64 13.32 -2.26
CA VAL A 172 10.83 12.46 -2.41
C VAL A 172 12.12 13.25 -2.57
N TYR A 173 12.13 14.25 -3.45
CA TYR A 173 13.37 14.87 -3.95
C TYR A 173 13.63 16.28 -3.38
N ASP A 174 12.58 17.07 -3.13
CA ASP A 174 12.70 18.44 -2.62
C ASP A 174 12.67 18.43 -1.09
N ASP A 175 11.63 17.81 -0.51
CA ASP A 175 11.45 17.73 0.94
C ASP A 175 12.31 16.64 1.58
N GLN A 176 12.70 15.64 0.78
CA GLN A 176 13.51 14.50 1.20
C GLN A 176 12.87 13.69 2.33
N ASP A 177 11.56 13.47 2.23
CA ASP A 177 10.77 12.77 3.23
C ASP A 177 11.24 11.32 3.44
N TRP A 178 11.15 10.83 4.67
CA TRP A 178 11.52 9.45 5.01
C TRP A 178 10.41 8.44 4.69
N ALA A 179 9.18 8.92 4.63
CA ALA A 179 7.99 8.15 4.31
C ALA A 179 6.88 9.08 3.82
N ILE A 180 5.93 8.52 3.10
CA ILE A 180 4.69 9.18 2.69
C ILE A 180 3.55 8.62 3.55
N PHE A 181 2.75 9.51 4.13
CA PHE A 181 1.57 9.17 4.89
C PHE A 181 0.29 9.61 4.15
N GLY A 182 -0.59 8.68 3.82
CA GLY A 182 -1.84 8.91 3.08
C GLY A 182 -1.92 8.13 1.76
N SER A 183 -2.92 8.33 0.89
CA SER A 183 -4.03 9.29 0.92
C SER A 183 -5.41 8.64 1.20
N ILE A 184 -6.46 9.46 1.40
CA ILE A 184 -7.87 9.06 1.27
C ILE A 184 -8.16 8.54 -0.16
N SER A 185 -7.58 9.20 -1.17
CA SER A 185 -7.84 8.91 -2.57
C SER A 185 -7.10 7.65 -3.02
N SER A 186 -7.87 6.67 -3.46
CA SER A 186 -7.32 5.44 -4.04
C SER A 186 -6.61 5.72 -5.37
N GLU A 187 -7.08 6.72 -6.11
CA GLU A 187 -6.49 7.17 -7.37
C GLU A 187 -5.09 7.75 -7.13
N SER A 188 -4.98 8.68 -6.18
CA SER A 188 -3.71 9.31 -5.80
C SER A 188 -2.74 8.30 -5.19
N THR A 189 -3.25 7.34 -4.40
CA THR A 189 -2.41 6.29 -3.80
C THR A 189 -1.80 5.38 -4.87
N HIS A 190 -2.58 4.98 -5.89
CA HIS A 190 -2.04 4.24 -7.05
C HIS A 190 -0.97 5.01 -7.81
N ILE A 191 -1.11 6.32 -7.93
CA ILE A 191 -0.10 7.20 -8.53
C ILE A 191 1.15 7.24 -7.66
N ALA A 192 0.99 7.45 -6.36
CA ALA A 192 2.08 7.48 -5.39
C ALA A 192 2.88 6.17 -5.40
N LEU A 193 2.22 5.00 -5.48
CA LEU A 193 2.88 3.69 -5.57
C LEU A 193 3.87 3.59 -6.74
N ARG A 194 3.53 4.16 -7.90
CA ARG A 194 4.42 4.13 -9.08
C ARG A 194 5.68 4.94 -8.86
N VAL A 195 5.57 6.08 -8.19
CA VAL A 195 6.72 6.91 -7.83
C VAL A 195 7.51 6.24 -6.71
N ALA A 196 6.84 5.72 -5.68
CA ALA A 196 7.43 5.03 -4.55
C ALA A 196 8.24 3.79 -4.96
N LEU A 197 7.75 3.02 -5.94
CA LEU A 197 8.49 1.89 -6.51
C LEU A 197 9.86 2.30 -7.06
N ARG A 198 9.93 3.45 -7.74
CA ARG A 198 11.19 3.97 -8.31
C ARG A 198 12.06 4.68 -7.27
N ALA A 199 11.43 5.40 -6.34
CA ALA A 199 12.08 6.24 -5.34
C ALA A 199 12.46 5.50 -4.05
N GLU A 200 12.05 4.23 -3.92
CA GLU A 200 12.28 3.38 -2.75
C GLU A 200 11.84 4.06 -1.44
N ILE A 201 10.64 4.64 -1.43
CA ILE A 201 10.04 5.34 -0.27
C ILE A 201 8.79 4.62 0.22
N PRO A 202 8.68 4.27 1.52
CA PRO A 202 7.49 3.62 2.04
C PRO A 202 6.29 4.57 2.06
N ILE A 203 5.12 4.02 1.73
CA ILE A 203 3.80 4.66 1.85
C ILE A 203 3.04 3.96 2.97
N VAL A 204 2.56 4.74 3.94
CA VAL A 204 1.65 4.29 5.01
C VAL A 204 0.28 4.91 4.76
N ASN A 205 -0.75 4.09 4.57
CA ASN A 205 -2.10 4.53 4.25
C ASN A 205 -3.11 4.13 5.31
N SER A 206 -4.01 5.04 5.69
CA SER A 206 -5.00 4.81 6.75
C SER A 206 -6.47 4.95 6.33
N ALA A 207 -6.75 4.97 5.02
CA ALA A 207 -8.08 5.37 4.55
C ALA A 207 -8.54 4.75 3.23
N SER A 208 -7.62 4.48 2.30
CA SER A 208 -7.98 3.87 1.03
C SER A 208 -8.26 2.39 1.22
N THR A 209 -9.44 1.97 0.78
CA THR A 209 -9.92 0.58 0.87
C THR A 209 -9.85 -0.15 -0.46
N ASP A 210 -9.27 0.47 -1.50
CA ASP A 210 -9.16 -0.10 -2.84
C ASP A 210 -8.23 -1.32 -2.81
N PRO A 211 -8.77 -2.54 -2.99
CA PRO A 211 -7.99 -3.77 -2.86
C PRO A 211 -6.96 -3.93 -3.98
N THR A 212 -7.07 -3.14 -5.06
CA THR A 212 -6.10 -3.20 -6.16
C THR A 212 -4.77 -2.54 -5.81
N ILE A 213 -4.70 -1.73 -4.74
CA ILE A 213 -3.47 -1.09 -4.25
C ILE A 213 -2.45 -2.14 -3.80
N PRO A 214 -2.73 -2.99 -2.79
CA PRO A 214 -1.80 -4.04 -2.39
C PRO A 214 -1.60 -5.10 -3.48
N GLU A 215 -2.60 -5.34 -4.34
CA GLU A 215 -2.49 -6.28 -5.48
C GLU A 215 -1.48 -5.83 -6.55
N THR A 216 -1.03 -4.56 -6.54
CA THR A 216 0.08 -4.11 -7.42
C THR A 216 1.39 -4.81 -7.13
N TYR A 217 1.51 -5.45 -5.95
CA TYR A 217 2.69 -6.16 -5.48
C TYR A 217 3.93 -5.27 -5.50
N ILE A 218 3.78 -4.06 -4.92
CA ILE A 218 4.86 -3.10 -4.68
C ILE A 218 5.17 -3.17 -3.18
N PRO A 219 6.44 -3.40 -2.77
CA PRO A 219 6.75 -3.68 -1.36
C PRO A 219 6.55 -2.46 -0.46
N TRP A 220 6.62 -1.26 -1.03
CA TRP A 220 6.62 0.02 -0.33
C TRP A 220 5.25 0.49 0.19
N TYR A 221 4.35 -0.41 0.58
CA TYR A 221 3.01 -0.04 1.01
C TYR A 221 2.59 -0.79 2.28
N PHE A 222 2.07 -0.04 3.25
CA PHE A 222 1.50 -0.53 4.49
C PHE A 222 0.14 0.12 4.72
N THR A 223 -0.85 -0.63 5.20
CA THR A 223 -2.15 -0.07 5.62
C THR A 223 -2.75 -0.76 6.83
N ASP A 224 -3.23 0.05 7.77
CA ASP A 224 -3.91 -0.37 8.99
C ASP A 224 -5.42 -0.64 8.80
N LEU A 225 -5.94 -0.43 7.59
CA LEU A 225 -7.36 -0.57 7.29
C LEU A 225 -7.66 -1.84 6.47
N GLN A 226 -8.79 -2.47 6.78
CA GLN A 226 -9.31 -3.59 5.98
C GLN A 226 -9.85 -3.11 4.62
N ASP A 227 -9.46 -3.78 3.53
CA ASP A 227 -9.89 -3.42 2.19
C ASP A 227 -11.36 -3.79 1.87
N ASP A 228 -11.84 -3.35 0.71
CA ASP A 228 -13.22 -3.58 0.27
C ASP A 228 -13.60 -5.07 0.12
N ARG A 229 -12.63 -5.99 0.03
CA ARG A 229 -12.93 -7.43 -0.02
C ARG A 229 -13.35 -7.92 1.36
N VAL A 230 -12.63 -7.55 2.41
CA VAL A 230 -12.97 -7.94 3.79
C VAL A 230 -14.34 -7.37 4.17
N GLN A 231 -14.61 -6.11 3.82
CA GLN A 231 -15.94 -5.49 3.95
C GLN A 231 -17.02 -6.30 3.21
N SER A 232 -16.74 -6.65 1.96
CA SER A 232 -17.67 -7.38 1.09
C SER A 232 -17.97 -8.79 1.58
N TYR A 233 -16.96 -9.52 2.06
CA TYR A 233 -17.14 -10.87 2.60
C TYR A 233 -17.99 -10.84 3.87
N THR A 234 -17.73 -9.87 4.74
CA THR A 234 -18.50 -9.63 5.98
C THR A 234 -19.97 -9.34 5.66
N LEU A 235 -20.23 -8.37 4.77
CA LEU A 235 -21.58 -8.01 4.34
C LEU A 235 -22.30 -9.18 3.66
N ALA A 236 -21.63 -9.88 2.74
CA ALA A 236 -22.25 -10.97 1.99
C ALA A 236 -22.67 -12.11 2.92
N ARG A 237 -21.80 -12.54 3.85
CA ARG A 237 -22.17 -13.59 4.81
C ARG A 237 -23.29 -13.17 5.74
N ARG A 238 -23.23 -11.94 6.24
CA ARG A 238 -24.29 -11.39 7.09
C ARG A 238 -25.64 -11.40 6.36
N ILE A 239 -25.67 -10.95 5.11
CA ILE A 239 -26.92 -10.79 4.34
C ILE A 239 -27.46 -12.14 3.85
N TYR A 240 -26.63 -12.94 3.18
CA TYR A 240 -27.08 -14.15 2.49
C TYR A 240 -27.10 -15.38 3.39
N THR A 241 -26.09 -15.52 4.25
CA THR A 241 -25.91 -16.75 5.04
C THR A 241 -26.65 -16.67 6.38
N GLU A 242 -26.49 -15.57 7.13
CA GLU A 242 -27.12 -15.45 8.45
C GLU A 242 -28.58 -14.99 8.38
N LEU A 243 -28.86 -13.98 7.57
CA LEU A 243 -30.22 -13.42 7.45
C LEU A 243 -31.05 -14.11 6.36
N GLY A 244 -30.44 -14.94 5.51
CA GLY A 244 -31.14 -15.68 4.46
C GLY A 244 -31.78 -14.81 3.37
N LEU A 245 -31.38 -13.54 3.26
CA LEU A 245 -31.88 -12.61 2.25
C LEU A 245 -31.32 -13.02 0.89
N LYS A 246 -32.11 -12.94 -0.19
CA LYS A 246 -31.69 -13.47 -1.49
C LYS A 246 -31.64 -12.42 -2.59
N ARG A 247 -32.51 -11.41 -2.53
CA ARG A 247 -32.64 -10.38 -3.57
C ARG A 247 -32.08 -9.06 -3.06
N VAL A 248 -30.82 -8.79 -3.34
CA VAL A 248 -30.13 -7.59 -2.86
C VAL A 248 -29.98 -6.60 -4.00
N ALA A 249 -30.40 -5.35 -3.76
CA ALA A 249 -30.09 -4.21 -4.61
C ALA A 249 -28.86 -3.47 -4.08
N ILE A 250 -28.15 -2.77 -4.96
CA ILE A 250 -27.01 -1.93 -4.60
C ILE A 250 -27.29 -0.49 -5.02
N LEU A 251 -27.02 0.47 -4.13
CA LEU A 251 -27.00 1.89 -4.44
C LEU A 251 -25.64 2.46 -4.04
N ARG A 252 -24.89 2.98 -5.02
CA ARG A 252 -23.52 3.46 -4.79
C ARG A 252 -23.23 4.84 -5.36
N ILE A 253 -22.28 5.52 -4.76
CA ILE A 253 -21.69 6.73 -5.32
C ILE A 253 -20.92 6.39 -6.61
N ASN A 254 -20.96 7.29 -7.60
CA ASN A 254 -20.22 7.18 -8.85
C ASN A 254 -18.83 7.84 -8.77
N SER A 255 -18.06 7.47 -7.76
CA SER A 255 -16.64 7.83 -7.58
C SER A 255 -15.77 6.58 -7.63
N ARG A 256 -14.43 6.72 -7.52
CA ARG A 256 -13.53 5.56 -7.43
C ARG A 256 -13.91 4.61 -6.29
N TYR A 257 -14.22 5.15 -5.10
CA TYR A 257 -14.64 4.37 -3.94
C TYR A 257 -15.79 3.41 -4.28
N GLY A 258 -16.89 3.93 -4.86
CA GLY A 258 -18.01 3.08 -5.27
C GLY A 258 -17.72 2.17 -6.48
N ARG A 259 -16.90 2.63 -7.45
CA ARG A 259 -16.58 1.85 -8.66
C ARG A 259 -15.67 0.65 -8.40
N PHE A 260 -14.80 0.71 -7.40
CA PHE A 260 -13.85 -0.36 -7.07
C PHE A 260 -14.32 -1.24 -5.90
N GLY A 261 -15.05 -0.69 -4.92
CA GLY A 261 -15.56 -1.47 -3.81
C GLY A 261 -16.74 -2.37 -4.16
N VAL A 262 -17.76 -1.84 -4.86
CA VAL A 262 -18.98 -2.60 -5.20
C VAL A 262 -18.74 -3.87 -6.02
N PRO A 263 -17.81 -3.91 -7.00
CA PRO A 263 -17.45 -5.16 -7.67
C PRO A 263 -17.10 -6.29 -6.71
N LYS A 264 -16.42 -6.02 -5.59
CA LYS A 264 -16.05 -7.06 -4.62
C LYS A 264 -17.28 -7.64 -3.91
N PHE A 265 -18.26 -6.80 -3.55
CA PHE A 265 -19.53 -7.27 -2.99
C PHE A 265 -20.36 -8.04 -4.02
N ARG A 266 -20.41 -7.56 -5.26
CA ARG A 266 -21.10 -8.25 -6.36
C ARG A 266 -20.50 -9.63 -6.62
N ASP A 267 -19.18 -9.75 -6.58
CA ASP A 267 -18.48 -11.01 -6.81
C ASP A 267 -18.71 -11.97 -5.63
N ALA A 268 -18.61 -11.51 -4.38
CA ALA A 268 -18.97 -12.31 -3.21
C ALA A 268 -20.43 -12.79 -3.27
N SER A 269 -21.36 -11.90 -3.63
CA SER A 269 -22.78 -12.22 -3.81
C SER A 269 -23.01 -13.32 -4.87
N ARG A 270 -22.32 -13.23 -6.02
CA ARG A 270 -22.38 -14.26 -7.08
C ARG A 270 -21.83 -15.60 -6.62
N ARG A 271 -20.73 -15.61 -5.86
CA ARG A 271 -20.10 -16.84 -5.34
C ARG A 271 -21.01 -17.56 -4.34
N LEU A 272 -21.79 -16.81 -3.56
CA LEU A 272 -22.85 -17.37 -2.70
C LEU A 272 -24.16 -17.72 -3.44
N GLY A 273 -24.21 -17.58 -4.77
CA GLY A 273 -25.39 -17.92 -5.57
C GLY A 273 -26.50 -16.85 -5.57
N HIS A 274 -26.20 -15.63 -5.14
CA HIS A 274 -27.15 -14.54 -4.99
C HIS A 274 -26.70 -13.28 -5.73
N PRO A 275 -26.61 -13.28 -7.08
CA PRO A 275 -26.23 -12.07 -7.82
C PRO A 275 -27.17 -10.89 -7.49
N PRO A 276 -26.65 -9.66 -7.31
CA PRO A 276 -27.48 -8.49 -7.04
C PRO A 276 -28.54 -8.29 -8.14
N VAL A 277 -29.77 -7.97 -7.75
CA VAL A 277 -30.91 -7.87 -8.67
C VAL A 277 -30.90 -6.56 -9.48
N ILE A 278 -30.31 -5.51 -8.92
CA ILE A 278 -30.11 -4.22 -9.57
C ILE A 278 -28.95 -3.47 -8.89
N GLU A 279 -28.16 -2.77 -9.68
CA GLU A 279 -27.19 -1.78 -9.21
C GLU A 279 -27.63 -0.40 -9.73
N GLN A 280 -27.78 0.56 -8.83
CA GLN A 280 -28.04 1.96 -9.14
C GLN A 280 -26.87 2.82 -8.67
N LYS A 281 -26.68 3.96 -9.34
CA LYS A 281 -25.63 4.92 -9.01
C LYS A 281 -26.17 6.35 -8.89
N PHE A 282 -25.50 7.14 -8.07
CA PHE A 282 -25.72 8.58 -7.94
C PHE A 282 -24.37 9.32 -8.10
N LEU A 283 -24.41 10.59 -8.45
CA LEU A 283 -23.22 11.43 -8.61
C LEU A 283 -22.82 12.06 -7.25
N PRO A 284 -21.52 12.32 -7.01
CA PRO A 284 -21.11 13.12 -5.87
C PRO A 284 -21.87 14.45 -5.81
N GLY A 285 -22.40 14.80 -4.64
CA GLY A 285 -23.21 16.00 -4.43
C GLY A 285 -24.71 15.85 -4.68
N ASP A 286 -25.18 14.71 -5.22
CA ASP A 286 -26.61 14.44 -5.34
C ASP A 286 -27.27 14.38 -3.95
N THR A 287 -28.45 15.00 -3.83
CA THR A 287 -29.27 14.98 -2.61
C THR A 287 -30.66 14.36 -2.82
N ASP A 288 -31.07 14.13 -4.07
CA ASP A 288 -32.31 13.42 -4.43
C ASP A 288 -31.98 12.07 -5.08
N PHE A 289 -32.48 11.00 -4.47
CA PHE A 289 -32.26 9.62 -4.87
C PHE A 289 -33.56 8.95 -5.33
N THR A 290 -34.66 9.71 -5.46
CA THR A 290 -36.01 9.19 -5.73
C THR A 290 -36.06 8.30 -6.97
N ARG A 291 -35.35 8.67 -8.04
CA ARG A 291 -35.31 7.89 -9.28
C ARG A 291 -34.68 6.51 -9.07
N GLN A 292 -33.53 6.48 -8.43
CA GLN A 292 -32.77 5.26 -8.11
C GLN A 292 -33.59 4.38 -7.16
N LEU A 293 -34.22 4.98 -6.14
CA LEU A 293 -35.06 4.28 -5.17
C LEU A 293 -36.31 3.67 -5.80
N LYS A 294 -36.98 4.35 -6.73
CA LYS A 294 -38.10 3.78 -7.50
C LYS A 294 -37.67 2.59 -8.35
N ALA A 295 -36.50 2.65 -8.98
CA ALA A 295 -35.94 1.51 -9.73
C ALA A 295 -35.65 0.32 -8.80
N ILE A 296 -35.08 0.57 -7.62
CA ILE A 296 -34.84 -0.46 -6.59
C ILE A 296 -36.16 -1.05 -6.09
N GLN A 297 -37.17 -0.23 -5.81
CA GLN A 297 -38.49 -0.70 -5.38
C GLN A 297 -39.15 -1.59 -6.44
N GLY A 298 -39.07 -1.21 -7.72
CA GLY A 298 -39.56 -2.00 -8.86
C GLY A 298 -38.84 -3.34 -9.05
N SER A 299 -37.58 -3.43 -8.61
CA SER A 299 -36.80 -4.68 -8.67
C SER A 299 -37.24 -5.75 -7.67
N ARG A 300 -38.13 -5.42 -6.72
CA ARG A 300 -38.56 -6.32 -5.63
C ARG A 300 -37.37 -6.87 -4.83
N ALA A 301 -36.39 -6.02 -4.51
CA ALA A 301 -35.30 -6.39 -3.62
C ALA A 301 -35.80 -6.54 -2.17
N ASP A 302 -35.24 -7.51 -1.45
CA ASP A 302 -35.47 -7.77 -0.03
C ASP A 302 -34.60 -6.86 0.85
N ALA A 303 -33.42 -6.49 0.32
CA ALA A 303 -32.46 -5.63 0.98
C ALA A 303 -31.72 -4.70 0.01
N VAL A 304 -31.14 -3.64 0.55
CA VAL A 304 -30.33 -2.66 -0.18
C VAL A 304 -28.97 -2.54 0.48
N VAL A 305 -27.89 -2.60 -0.30
CA VAL A 305 -26.53 -2.29 0.15
C VAL A 305 -26.14 -0.90 -0.36
N LEU A 306 -25.70 -0.04 0.54
CA LEU A 306 -25.24 1.31 0.28
C LEU A 306 -23.72 1.36 0.24
N TRP A 307 -23.16 1.93 -0.82
CA TRP A 307 -21.74 2.25 -0.93
C TRP A 307 -21.57 3.74 -1.12
N ALA A 308 -21.52 4.46 0.01
CA ALA A 308 -21.68 5.91 0.09
C ALA A 308 -20.99 6.47 1.34
N ASP A 309 -21.16 7.76 1.57
CA ASP A 309 -20.80 8.45 2.81
C ASP A 309 -22.02 8.62 3.73
N GLU A 310 -21.77 8.97 5.00
CA GLU A 310 -22.79 9.14 6.05
C GLU A 310 -23.96 10.04 5.62
N ILE A 311 -23.68 11.23 5.09
CA ILE A 311 -24.72 12.19 4.69
C ILE A 311 -25.61 11.66 3.55
N PRO A 312 -25.07 11.23 2.39
CA PRO A 312 -25.89 10.57 1.36
C PRO A 312 -26.65 9.35 1.88
N ALA A 313 -26.02 8.51 2.72
CA ALA A 313 -26.69 7.34 3.30
C ALA A 313 -27.90 7.76 4.16
N ALA A 314 -27.77 8.79 4.98
CA ALA A 314 -28.86 9.34 5.79
C ALA A 314 -30.02 9.86 4.92
N LEU A 315 -29.71 10.62 3.87
CA LEU A 315 -30.71 11.14 2.93
C LEU A 315 -31.42 10.01 2.18
N ILE A 316 -30.68 8.99 1.74
CA ILE A 316 -31.22 7.78 1.11
C ILE A 316 -32.20 7.08 2.06
N LEU A 317 -31.82 6.87 3.32
CA LEU A 317 -32.67 6.23 4.32
C LEU A 317 -33.98 7.02 4.53
N LYS A 318 -33.91 8.35 4.68
CA LYS A 318 -35.10 9.22 4.82
C LYS A 318 -36.03 9.10 3.62
N GLN A 319 -35.48 9.18 2.40
CA GLN A 319 -36.27 9.09 1.18
C GLN A 319 -36.85 7.69 0.98
N MET A 320 -36.12 6.62 1.34
CA MET A 320 -36.65 5.26 1.36
C MET A 320 -37.86 5.14 2.27
N ARG A 321 -37.78 5.67 3.50
CA ARG A 321 -38.91 5.64 4.45
C ARG A 321 -40.08 6.47 3.97
N ALA A 322 -39.84 7.66 3.39
CA ALA A 322 -40.87 8.49 2.80
C ALA A 322 -41.60 7.81 1.62
N LEU A 323 -40.89 6.98 0.85
CA LEU A 323 -41.45 6.15 -0.23
C LEU A 323 -42.13 4.86 0.26
N GLY A 324 -42.21 4.65 1.59
CA GLY A 324 -42.81 3.46 2.19
C GLY A 324 -41.97 2.18 2.03
N MET A 325 -40.69 2.29 1.68
CA MET A 325 -39.77 1.15 1.53
C MET A 325 -39.41 0.56 2.89
N LYS A 326 -39.54 -0.76 3.02
CA LYS A 326 -39.34 -1.53 4.27
C LYS A 326 -38.14 -2.48 4.23
N GLN A 327 -37.38 -2.46 3.13
CA GLN A 327 -36.19 -3.29 2.95
C GLN A 327 -35.18 -3.06 4.08
N ARG A 328 -34.49 -4.14 4.46
CA ARG A 328 -33.28 -4.04 5.28
C ARG A 328 -32.22 -3.27 4.50
N VAL A 329 -31.50 -2.38 5.17
CA VAL A 329 -30.48 -1.55 4.52
C VAL A 329 -29.14 -1.81 5.19
N PHE A 330 -28.14 -2.11 4.37
CA PHE A 330 -26.78 -2.38 4.79
C PHE A 330 -25.81 -1.37 4.19
N GLY A 331 -24.62 -1.20 4.74
CA GLY A 331 -23.66 -0.23 4.22
C GLY A 331 -22.18 -0.58 4.36
N SER A 332 -21.35 0.04 3.52
CA SER A 332 -19.89 0.08 3.65
C SER A 332 -19.44 0.92 4.85
N TYR A 333 -18.17 0.85 5.26
CA TYR A 333 -17.74 1.51 6.50
C TYR A 333 -17.94 3.04 6.56
N ARG A 334 -17.86 3.73 5.42
CA ARG A 334 -18.10 5.19 5.32
C ARG A 334 -19.56 5.61 5.50
N THR A 335 -20.50 4.67 5.64
CA THR A 335 -21.94 4.98 5.71
C THR A 335 -22.48 5.13 7.12
N ILE A 336 -21.71 4.77 8.16
CA ILE A 336 -22.20 4.73 9.54
C ILE A 336 -21.30 5.55 10.46
N GLY A 337 -21.92 6.37 11.29
CA GLY A 337 -21.23 7.25 12.22
C GLY A 337 -22.18 8.30 12.82
N PRO A 338 -21.63 9.27 13.57
CA PRO A 338 -22.41 10.32 14.22
C PRO A 338 -23.21 11.20 13.23
N GLU A 339 -22.67 11.49 12.04
CA GLU A 339 -23.35 12.33 11.05
C GLU A 339 -24.54 11.59 10.44
N LEU A 340 -24.41 10.27 10.20
CA LEU A 340 -25.54 9.45 9.78
C LEU A 340 -26.68 9.52 10.81
N LEU A 341 -26.38 9.30 12.09
CA LEU A 341 -27.40 9.32 13.15
C LEU A 341 -28.10 10.68 13.24
N ALA A 342 -27.32 11.76 13.20
CA ALA A 342 -27.84 13.12 13.28
C ALA A 342 -28.77 13.44 12.10
N GLU A 343 -28.36 13.10 10.88
CA GLU A 343 -29.09 13.46 9.66
C GLU A 343 -30.31 12.57 9.40
N ALA A 344 -30.19 11.26 9.64
CA ALA A 344 -31.23 10.28 9.37
C ALA A 344 -32.31 10.25 10.45
N GLY A 345 -31.94 10.48 11.72
CA GLY A 345 -32.82 10.34 12.87
C GLY A 345 -33.53 8.98 12.88
N PRO A 346 -34.87 8.93 13.08
CA PRO A 346 -35.63 7.67 13.09
C PRO A 346 -35.52 6.83 11.80
N ALA A 347 -35.14 7.43 10.66
CA ALA A 347 -34.99 6.70 9.42
C ALA A 347 -33.82 5.71 9.42
N ALA A 348 -32.83 5.92 10.31
CA ALA A 348 -31.69 5.03 10.47
C ALA A 348 -31.99 3.74 11.24
N GLU A 349 -33.15 3.62 11.89
CA GLU A 349 -33.46 2.42 12.68
C GLU A 349 -33.33 1.14 11.84
N GLY A 350 -32.55 0.18 12.36
CA GLY A 350 -32.26 -1.09 11.73
C GLY A 350 -31.24 -1.04 10.58
N PHE A 351 -30.59 0.11 10.33
CA PHE A 351 -29.45 0.21 9.42
C PHE A 351 -28.23 -0.50 10.02
N GLU A 352 -27.54 -1.29 9.20
CA GLU A 352 -26.39 -2.09 9.63
C GLU A 352 -25.23 -1.91 8.65
N ALA A 353 -24.03 -1.60 9.12
CA ALA A 353 -22.86 -1.43 8.25
C ALA A 353 -21.64 -2.12 8.85
N VAL A 354 -20.66 -2.43 8.00
CA VAL A 354 -19.35 -2.87 8.48
C VAL A 354 -18.59 -1.68 9.06
N PHE A 355 -17.73 -1.89 10.05
CA PHE A 355 -16.89 -0.84 10.63
C PHE A 355 -15.55 -1.43 11.10
N PRO A 356 -14.42 -0.70 11.01
CA PRO A 356 -13.10 -1.27 11.27
C PRO A 356 -12.82 -1.61 12.75
N TYR A 357 -13.43 -0.89 13.68
CA TYR A 357 -13.19 -1.06 15.12
C TYR A 357 -14.45 -0.79 15.97
N ASP A 358 -14.33 -0.85 17.30
CA ASP A 358 -15.41 -0.45 18.23
C ASP A 358 -15.09 0.91 18.88
N PRO A 359 -15.74 2.02 18.47
CA PRO A 359 -15.55 3.33 19.08
C PRO A 359 -16.24 3.49 20.44
N THR A 360 -16.95 2.47 20.94
CA THR A 360 -17.63 2.48 22.25
C THR A 360 -16.82 1.78 23.35
N ARG A 361 -15.61 1.30 23.02
CA ARG A 361 -14.72 0.62 23.95
C ARG A 361 -14.35 1.50 25.15
N GLY A 362 -14.20 0.88 26.31
CA GLY A 362 -13.92 1.57 27.58
C GLY A 362 -12.47 1.47 28.05
N ASP A 363 -11.54 1.01 27.21
CA ASP A 363 -10.14 0.85 27.62
C ASP A 363 -9.42 2.20 27.79
N PRO A 364 -8.40 2.28 28.66
CA PRO A 364 -7.70 3.53 28.94
C PRO A 364 -7.00 4.14 27.71
N GLY A 365 -6.60 3.32 26.74
CA GLY A 365 -5.94 3.78 25.51
C GLY A 365 -6.88 4.63 24.66
N TRP A 366 -8.07 4.10 24.37
CA TRP A 366 -9.12 4.80 23.65
C TRP A 366 -9.63 6.05 24.36
N ILE A 367 -9.97 5.94 25.65
CA ILE A 367 -10.47 7.08 26.43
C ILE A 367 -9.41 8.20 26.51
N GLY A 368 -8.14 7.81 26.70
CA GLY A 368 -7.02 8.73 26.74
C GLY A 368 -6.81 9.46 25.41
N PHE A 369 -6.87 8.73 24.30
CA PHE A 369 -6.77 9.29 22.94
C PHE A 369 -7.90 10.29 22.67
N ASN A 370 -9.16 9.90 22.88
CA ASN A 370 -10.31 10.77 22.63
C ASN A 370 -10.19 12.11 23.37
N ARG A 371 -9.79 12.06 24.65
CA ARG A 371 -9.59 13.27 25.47
C ARG A 371 -8.50 14.18 24.90
N ARG A 372 -7.36 13.62 24.50
CA ARG A 372 -6.23 14.40 23.97
C ARG A 372 -6.56 14.99 22.61
N TYR A 373 -7.22 14.20 21.75
CA TYR A 373 -7.68 14.66 20.44
C TYR A 373 -8.70 15.80 20.58
N GLU A 374 -9.74 15.63 21.38
CA GLU A 374 -10.77 16.66 21.59
C GLU A 374 -10.18 17.93 22.22
N ALA A 375 -9.25 17.80 23.16
CA ALA A 375 -8.53 18.94 23.73
C ALA A 375 -7.71 19.72 22.69
N ARG A 376 -7.16 19.02 21.68
CA ARG A 376 -6.28 19.58 20.66
C ARG A 376 -7.02 20.18 19.46
N PHE A 377 -8.14 19.58 19.05
CA PHE A 377 -8.85 19.94 17.82
C PHE A 377 -10.28 20.44 18.03
N HIS A 378 -10.78 20.41 19.27
CA HIS A 378 -12.12 20.88 19.63
C HIS A 378 -13.27 20.14 18.92
N GLU A 379 -13.01 18.91 18.50
CA GLU A 379 -13.97 17.97 17.94
C GLU A 379 -13.61 16.54 18.40
N PRO A 380 -14.59 15.63 18.57
CA PRO A 380 -14.28 14.23 18.86
C PRO A 380 -13.61 13.57 17.64
N PRO A 381 -12.69 12.60 17.85
CA PRO A 381 -12.12 11.86 16.74
C PRO A 381 -13.17 10.93 16.11
N GLU A 382 -13.06 10.75 14.80
CA GLU A 382 -13.80 9.75 14.04
C GLU A 382 -12.83 8.79 13.32
N GLN A 383 -13.34 7.90 12.48
CA GLN A 383 -12.57 6.83 11.85
C GLN A 383 -11.30 7.29 11.12
N PHE A 384 -11.36 8.37 10.32
CA PHE A 384 -10.18 8.84 9.58
C PHE A 384 -9.12 9.41 10.51
N ALA A 385 -9.50 10.13 11.56
CA ALA A 385 -8.59 10.61 12.59
C ALA A 385 -7.98 9.48 13.45
N ALA A 386 -8.80 8.54 13.90
CA ALA A 386 -8.36 7.46 14.79
C ALA A 386 -7.42 6.46 14.10
N LEU A 387 -7.77 6.04 12.87
CA LEU A 387 -6.89 5.20 12.05
C LEU A 387 -5.60 5.94 11.69
N ALA A 388 -5.70 7.23 11.33
CA ALA A 388 -4.50 8.00 11.01
C ALA A 388 -3.53 8.13 12.20
N TYR A 389 -4.05 8.27 13.42
CA TYR A 389 -3.25 8.30 14.63
C TYR A 389 -2.50 6.96 14.83
N ASP A 390 -3.18 5.83 14.65
CA ASP A 390 -2.56 4.51 14.81
C ASP A 390 -1.53 4.21 13.71
N ALA A 391 -1.88 4.41 12.44
CA ALA A 391 -0.97 4.24 11.32
C ALA A 391 0.27 5.14 11.45
N MET A 392 0.11 6.38 11.90
CA MET A 392 1.23 7.29 12.14
C MET A 392 2.10 6.82 13.30
N ASN A 393 1.51 6.29 14.39
CA ASN A 393 2.31 5.70 15.47
C ASN A 393 3.10 4.48 14.98
N ALA A 394 2.52 3.62 14.14
CA ALA A 394 3.22 2.49 13.52
C ALA A 394 4.39 2.95 12.63
N LEU A 395 4.21 4.03 11.87
CA LEU A 395 5.27 4.64 11.07
C LEU A 395 6.39 5.24 11.94
N LEU A 396 6.04 6.02 12.96
CA LEU A 396 7.03 6.66 13.85
C LEU A 396 7.84 5.62 14.64
N ASP A 397 7.20 4.56 15.13
CA ASP A 397 7.86 3.42 15.77
C ASP A 397 8.78 2.69 14.78
N SER A 398 8.34 2.49 13.54
CA SER A 398 9.15 1.89 12.48
C SER A 398 10.38 2.73 12.13
N ILE A 399 10.24 4.06 12.05
CA ILE A 399 11.36 4.98 11.85
C ILE A 399 12.34 4.90 13.03
N CYS A 400 11.83 4.91 14.26
CA CYS A 400 12.68 4.79 15.44
C CYS A 400 13.45 3.46 15.44
N LYS A 401 12.83 2.32 15.09
CA LYS A 401 13.51 1.02 15.03
C LYS A 401 14.54 0.96 13.90
N ALA A 402 14.16 1.38 12.70
CA ALA A 402 14.95 1.24 11.48
C ALA A 402 16.16 2.18 11.38
N GLY A 403 16.06 3.32 12.05
CA GLY A 403 16.88 4.49 11.78
C GLY A 403 16.50 5.18 10.46
N LEU A 404 17.20 6.27 10.13
CA LEU A 404 16.90 7.08 8.93
C LEU A 404 17.44 6.42 7.66
N ASN A 405 16.77 5.35 7.24
CA ASN A 405 17.00 4.60 6.01
C ASN A 405 15.64 4.07 5.49
N ARG A 406 15.20 4.54 4.32
CA ARG A 406 13.87 4.21 3.76
C ARG A 406 13.63 2.70 3.60
N ALA A 407 14.64 1.93 3.16
CA ALA A 407 14.52 0.48 3.01
C ALA A 407 14.37 -0.24 4.36
N ARG A 408 15.10 0.21 5.39
CA ARG A 408 14.96 -0.34 6.75
C ARG A 408 13.63 0.06 7.39
N ILE A 409 13.12 1.27 7.10
CA ILE A 409 11.79 1.72 7.55
C ILE A 409 10.72 0.83 6.94
N HIS A 410 10.81 0.53 5.65
CA HIS A 410 9.97 -0.46 4.99
C HIS A 410 10.07 -1.82 5.68
N ASP A 411 11.28 -2.32 5.98
CA ASP A 411 11.44 -3.61 6.65
C ASP A 411 10.82 -3.61 8.05
N ALA A 412 10.93 -2.50 8.79
CA ALA A 412 10.31 -2.34 10.10
C ALA A 412 8.77 -2.40 10.00
N LEU A 413 8.18 -1.72 9.01
CA LEU A 413 6.74 -1.78 8.72
C LEU A 413 6.31 -3.19 8.31
N ALA A 414 7.07 -3.84 7.43
CA ALA A 414 6.78 -5.18 6.92
C ALA A 414 6.89 -6.28 7.98
N ASN A 415 7.67 -6.05 9.05
CA ASN A 415 7.79 -6.93 10.21
C ASN A 415 6.66 -6.73 11.25
N ILE A 416 5.75 -5.77 11.05
CA ILE A 416 4.58 -5.62 11.92
C ILE A 416 3.58 -6.73 11.57
N GLU A 417 3.52 -7.77 12.39
CA GLU A 417 2.51 -8.82 12.26
C GLU A 417 1.23 -8.48 13.02
N THR A 418 1.36 -7.78 14.14
CA THR A 418 0.26 -7.32 14.99
C THR A 418 0.56 -5.94 15.52
N TRP A 419 -0.47 -5.10 15.61
CA TRP A 419 -0.38 -3.77 16.21
C TRP A 419 -1.54 -3.58 17.19
N ASN A 420 -1.27 -3.07 18.39
CA ASN A 420 -2.30 -2.76 19.37
C ASN A 420 -2.42 -1.24 19.47
N GLY A 421 -3.32 -0.68 18.67
CA GLY A 421 -3.60 0.75 18.60
C GLY A 421 -4.81 1.18 19.41
N VAL A 422 -5.17 2.46 19.31
CA VAL A 422 -6.39 3.01 19.92
C VAL A 422 -7.65 2.47 19.22
N THR A 423 -7.55 2.13 17.95
CA THR A 423 -8.57 1.41 17.17
C THR A 423 -8.57 -0.10 17.46
N GLY A 424 -7.72 -0.57 18.36
CA GLY A 424 -7.69 -1.95 18.85
C GLY A 424 -6.61 -2.79 18.19
N GLN A 425 -6.75 -4.11 18.30
CA GLN A 425 -5.79 -5.05 17.74
C GLN A 425 -5.98 -5.16 16.22
N MET A 426 -4.89 -4.93 15.50
CA MET A 426 -4.76 -5.15 14.06
C MET A 426 -3.85 -6.36 13.83
N VAL A 427 -4.11 -7.08 12.75
CA VAL A 427 -3.32 -8.25 12.34
C VAL A 427 -3.00 -8.06 10.87
N PHE A 428 -1.72 -8.10 10.50
CA PHE A 428 -1.29 -7.79 9.14
C PHE A 428 -0.94 -9.05 8.36
N ASP A 429 -1.42 -9.11 7.12
CA ASP A 429 -0.99 -10.12 6.16
C ASP A 429 0.43 -9.81 5.61
N PRO A 430 1.03 -10.71 4.81
CA PRO A 430 2.37 -10.50 4.25
C PRO A 430 2.46 -9.35 3.25
N ASN A 431 1.33 -8.84 2.74
CA ASN A 431 1.28 -7.60 1.93
C ASN A 431 1.01 -6.37 2.80
N GLN A 432 1.25 -6.48 4.11
CA GLN A 432 1.24 -5.36 5.06
C GLN A 432 -0.13 -4.67 5.17
N LYS A 433 -1.20 -5.46 4.98
CA LYS A 433 -2.58 -5.00 5.11
C LYS A 433 -3.22 -5.59 6.36
N ASN A 434 -3.99 -4.77 7.09
CA ASN A 434 -4.81 -5.27 8.18
C ASN A 434 -5.93 -6.21 7.68
N VAL A 435 -5.95 -7.41 8.26
CA VAL A 435 -6.90 -8.49 7.98
C VAL A 435 -7.65 -8.93 9.23
N ALA A 436 -7.56 -8.16 10.31
CA ALA A 436 -8.36 -8.38 11.52
C ALA A 436 -9.86 -8.36 11.18
N PRO A 437 -10.69 -9.19 11.85
CA PRO A 437 -12.11 -9.23 11.57
C PRO A 437 -12.78 -7.88 11.81
N MET A 438 -13.71 -7.50 10.93
CA MET A 438 -14.44 -6.23 11.04
C MET A 438 -15.57 -6.32 12.07
N TYR A 439 -16.09 -5.17 12.47
CA TYR A 439 -17.29 -5.05 13.28
C TYR A 439 -18.52 -4.88 12.39
N LEU A 440 -19.67 -5.37 12.87
CA LEU A 440 -20.99 -4.97 12.40
C LEU A 440 -21.53 -3.89 13.35
N ALA A 441 -21.73 -2.70 12.80
CA ALA A 441 -22.33 -1.56 13.46
C ALA A 441 -23.81 -1.51 13.11
N ALA A 442 -24.70 -1.52 14.10
CA ALA A 442 -26.15 -1.52 13.91
C ALA A 442 -26.81 -0.38 14.67
N VAL A 443 -27.68 0.37 13.99
CA VAL A 443 -28.50 1.41 14.60
C VAL A 443 -29.72 0.79 15.26
N HIS A 444 -29.85 1.02 16.56
CA HIS A 444 -31.00 0.58 17.35
C HIS A 444 -31.29 1.56 18.48
N GLU A 445 -32.54 2.00 18.60
CA GLU A 445 -32.99 2.95 19.63
C GLU A 445 -32.19 4.27 19.62
N GLY A 446 -31.82 4.74 18.43
CA GLY A 446 -31.07 5.98 18.24
C GLY A 446 -29.57 5.90 18.59
N ALA A 447 -29.04 4.72 18.88
CA ALA A 447 -27.62 4.49 19.14
C ALA A 447 -27.02 3.48 18.16
N ILE A 448 -25.71 3.59 17.87
CA ILE A 448 -24.97 2.56 17.12
C ILE A 448 -24.36 1.58 18.12
N ARG A 449 -24.61 0.28 17.91
CA ARG A 449 -23.98 -0.82 18.64
C ARG A 449 -23.01 -1.56 17.74
N TYR A 450 -21.82 -1.85 18.23
CA TYR A 450 -20.76 -2.52 17.48
C TYR A 450 -20.59 -3.95 17.98
N ARG A 451 -20.47 -4.91 17.06
CA ARG A 451 -20.19 -6.31 17.39
C ARG A 451 -19.12 -6.87 16.45
N LEU A 452 -18.07 -7.45 17.01
CA LEU A 452 -17.02 -8.11 16.22
C LEU A 452 -17.63 -9.23 15.37
N TYR A 453 -17.19 -9.32 14.11
CA TYR A 453 -17.61 -10.34 13.15
C TYR A 453 -16.42 -11.25 12.80
N PRO A 454 -16.22 -12.37 13.52
CA PRO A 454 -14.98 -13.17 13.44
C PRO A 454 -14.78 -13.95 12.13
N MET A 455 -15.69 -13.85 11.15
CA MET A 455 -15.61 -14.53 9.85
C MET A 455 -15.40 -16.06 9.94
N GLU A 456 -15.74 -16.70 11.05
CA GLU A 456 -15.58 -18.15 11.24
C GLU A 456 -16.45 -18.97 10.26
N LYS A 457 -16.03 -20.21 9.97
CA LYS A 457 -16.84 -21.15 9.18
C LYS A 457 -18.08 -21.52 9.99
N ILE A 458 -19.27 -21.20 9.46
CA ILE A 458 -20.50 -21.86 9.88
C ILE A 458 -20.32 -23.35 9.54
N PRO A 459 -20.49 -24.29 10.48
CA PRO A 459 -20.42 -25.71 10.17
C PRO A 459 -21.46 -26.04 9.11
N SER A 460 -21.03 -26.38 7.89
CA SER A 460 -21.94 -26.82 6.85
C SER A 460 -22.47 -28.20 7.23
N THR A 461 -23.76 -28.27 7.58
CA THR A 461 -24.50 -29.52 7.46
C THR A 461 -24.60 -29.87 5.97
N ASP A 462 -24.06 -31.02 5.61
CA ASP A 462 -24.28 -31.76 4.36
C ASP A 462 -23.96 -31.07 3.02
N VAL A 463 -22.69 -30.76 2.78
CA VAL A 463 -22.14 -30.73 1.42
C VAL A 463 -21.04 -31.78 1.32
N LYS A 464 -21.33 -32.90 0.65
CA LYS A 464 -20.34 -33.92 0.29
C LYS A 464 -19.27 -33.29 -0.59
N THR A 465 -18.13 -32.98 -0.03
CA THR A 465 -16.92 -32.54 -0.73
C THR A 465 -16.13 -33.78 -1.19
N SER A 466 -15.87 -33.88 -2.49
CA SER A 466 -14.83 -34.76 -3.02
C SER A 466 -13.48 -34.08 -2.77
N ALA A 467 -12.76 -34.55 -1.76
CA ALA A 467 -11.41 -34.12 -1.45
C ALA A 467 -10.39 -34.93 -2.26
N HIS A 468 -9.56 -34.24 -3.03
CA HIS A 468 -8.20 -34.68 -3.33
C HIS A 468 -7.27 -33.48 -3.09
N ALA A 469 -6.80 -33.37 -1.85
CA ALA A 469 -5.60 -32.64 -1.51
C ALA A 469 -4.55 -33.70 -1.19
N GLU A 470 -3.47 -33.76 -1.96
CA GLU A 470 -2.31 -34.57 -1.61
C GLU A 470 -1.54 -33.90 -0.48
N GLU A 471 -1.23 -34.68 0.57
CA GLU A 471 -0.43 -34.30 1.73
C GLU A 471 1.06 -34.22 1.35
N ILE A 472 1.70 -33.09 1.63
CA ILE A 472 3.17 -32.99 1.65
C ILE A 472 3.62 -33.17 3.10
N ALA A 473 4.38 -34.23 3.35
CA ALA A 473 4.87 -34.65 4.67
C ALA A 473 5.92 -33.68 5.26
N PRO A 474 6.05 -33.59 6.61
CA PRO A 474 6.96 -32.66 7.27
C PRO A 474 8.39 -33.22 7.34
N ARG A 475 9.40 -32.37 7.10
CA ARG A 475 10.80 -32.68 7.38
C ARG A 475 11.28 -31.87 8.59
N GLU A 476 11.76 -32.60 9.59
CA GLU A 476 12.49 -32.06 10.74
C GLU A 476 13.96 -31.71 10.39
N PRO A 477 14.61 -30.83 11.19
CA PRO A 477 15.66 -29.94 10.72
C PRO A 477 17.06 -30.55 10.87
N TYR A 478 17.96 -30.24 9.93
CA TYR A 478 19.38 -30.60 10.03
C TYR A 478 20.24 -29.33 9.97
N ALA A 479 20.74 -28.85 11.12
CA ALA A 479 22.06 -28.20 11.24
C ALA A 479 22.36 -27.78 12.69
N HIS A 480 23.60 -28.04 13.11
CA HIS A 480 24.32 -27.30 14.16
C HIS A 480 25.49 -26.54 13.50
N VAL A 481 25.90 -25.41 14.10
CA VAL A 481 26.83 -24.41 13.51
C VAL A 481 28.17 -24.35 14.29
N GLY A 482 29.27 -24.12 13.57
CA GLY A 482 30.54 -23.49 14.02
C GLY A 482 31.24 -22.86 12.79
N GLU A 483 31.46 -21.54 12.75
CA GLU A 483 32.62 -20.69 13.15
C GLU A 483 33.80 -20.67 12.14
N ASP A 484 33.85 -19.62 11.28
CA ASP A 484 34.90 -18.58 11.26
C ASP A 484 34.90 -17.72 9.96
N GLY A 485 34.96 -16.38 10.11
CA GLY A 485 35.65 -15.49 9.15
C GLY A 485 34.88 -14.43 8.33
N GLY A 486 34.38 -13.38 8.99
CA GLY A 486 34.33 -11.96 8.57
C GLY A 486 33.94 -11.52 7.14
N GLY A 487 32.68 -11.09 6.96
CA GLY A 487 32.19 -10.27 5.83
C GLY A 487 30.98 -9.40 6.24
N LEU A 488 30.80 -8.23 5.60
CA LEU A 488 29.66 -7.29 5.83
C LEU A 488 28.33 -7.98 5.46
N PRO A 489 27.37 -8.19 6.40
CA PRO A 489 26.14 -8.92 6.10
C PRO A 489 24.90 -8.01 6.12
N GLY A 490 24.21 -7.89 4.99
CA GLY A 490 22.75 -7.99 4.96
C GLY A 490 22.39 -9.42 4.51
N PRO A 491 21.20 -9.97 4.81
CA PRO A 491 20.88 -11.32 4.38
C PRO A 491 20.85 -11.38 2.85
N ALA A 492 21.78 -12.13 2.29
CA ALA A 492 21.73 -12.56 0.90
C ALA A 492 20.55 -13.54 0.75
N ARG A 493 19.84 -13.48 -0.38
CA ARG A 493 19.20 -14.69 -0.90
C ARG A 493 20.28 -15.77 -0.96
N SER A 494 20.02 -16.95 -0.42
CA SER A 494 20.98 -18.06 -0.43
C SER A 494 21.57 -18.23 -1.83
N ASP A 495 22.89 -18.37 -1.93
CA ASP A 495 23.53 -18.71 -3.19
C ASP A 495 22.82 -19.94 -3.79
N PHE A 496 22.26 -19.79 -5.00
CA PHE A 496 21.81 -20.93 -5.80
C PHE A 496 23.07 -21.69 -6.25
N SER A 497 23.70 -22.47 -5.36
CA SER A 497 25.01 -23.07 -5.65
C SER A 497 24.94 -24.40 -6.42
N GLU A 498 23.79 -24.80 -6.97
CA GLU A 498 23.67 -26.03 -7.77
C GLU A 498 22.94 -25.88 -9.12
N LYS A 499 22.51 -24.66 -9.52
CA LYS A 499 21.78 -24.46 -10.79
C LYS A 499 22.38 -23.32 -11.63
N PRO A 500 22.35 -23.44 -12.97
CA PRO A 500 22.76 -22.35 -13.87
C PRO A 500 21.92 -21.09 -13.62
N LEU A 501 22.56 -19.92 -13.68
CA LEU A 501 21.93 -18.61 -13.57
C LEU A 501 20.95 -18.40 -14.72
N ARG A 502 19.69 -18.15 -14.41
CA ARG A 502 18.67 -17.92 -15.44
C ARG A 502 18.67 -16.45 -15.85
N VAL A 503 18.88 -16.18 -17.13
CA VAL A 503 18.83 -14.82 -17.68
C VAL A 503 17.79 -14.76 -18.78
N VAL A 504 16.90 -13.78 -18.69
CA VAL A 504 15.87 -13.56 -19.70
C VAL A 504 16.45 -12.83 -20.90
N LEU A 505 16.17 -13.32 -22.10
CA LEU A 505 16.39 -12.60 -23.35
C LEU A 505 15.02 -12.18 -23.88
N PHE A 506 14.68 -10.89 -23.80
CA PHE A 506 13.32 -10.40 -24.02
C PHE A 506 13.22 -9.42 -25.19
N GLY A 507 12.32 -9.68 -26.14
CA GLY A 507 12.01 -8.77 -27.24
C GLY A 507 11.83 -9.49 -28.57
N ARG A 508 11.70 -8.71 -29.66
CA ARG A 508 11.44 -9.29 -30.98
C ARG A 508 12.63 -10.15 -31.43
N GLY A 509 12.35 -11.33 -31.96
CA GLY A 509 13.39 -12.26 -32.41
C GLY A 509 14.23 -12.90 -31.30
N ALA A 510 13.86 -12.81 -30.02
CA ALA A 510 14.62 -13.39 -28.91
C ALA A 510 14.92 -14.90 -29.08
N MET A 511 13.95 -15.66 -29.59
CA MET A 511 14.14 -17.09 -29.90
C MET A 511 15.24 -17.32 -30.94
N LEU A 512 15.28 -16.51 -32.01
CA LEU A 512 16.31 -16.61 -33.04
C LEU A 512 17.68 -16.15 -32.51
N ALA A 513 17.71 -15.04 -31.77
CA ALA A 513 18.93 -14.52 -31.15
C ALA A 513 19.56 -15.52 -30.16
N SER A 514 18.74 -16.25 -29.39
CA SER A 514 19.23 -17.28 -28.47
C SER A 514 19.93 -18.45 -29.16
N ARG A 515 19.63 -18.69 -30.44
CA ARG A 515 20.16 -19.81 -31.25
C ARG A 515 21.25 -19.37 -32.22
N SER A 516 21.66 -18.10 -32.22
CA SER A 516 22.72 -17.63 -33.12
C SER A 516 24.07 -18.26 -32.78
N VAL A 517 24.94 -18.39 -33.79
CA VAL A 517 26.28 -18.99 -33.61
C VAL A 517 27.09 -18.19 -32.59
N GLU A 518 26.98 -16.86 -32.64
CA GLU A 518 27.63 -15.93 -31.73
C GLU A 518 27.15 -16.13 -30.29
N MET A 519 25.83 -16.29 -30.08
CA MET A 519 25.27 -16.55 -28.75
C MET A 519 25.75 -17.89 -28.21
N GLN A 520 25.73 -18.94 -29.03
CA GLN A 520 26.21 -20.27 -28.62
C GLN A 520 27.70 -20.26 -28.26
N ARG A 521 28.54 -19.45 -28.93
CA ARG A 521 29.93 -19.26 -28.54
C ARG A 521 30.07 -18.58 -27.18
N VAL A 522 29.30 -17.52 -26.92
CA VAL A 522 29.31 -16.83 -25.62
C VAL A 522 28.88 -17.78 -24.51
N LEU A 523 27.80 -18.54 -24.69
CA LEU A 523 27.33 -19.52 -23.71
C LEU A 523 28.34 -20.65 -23.49
N ALA A 524 28.98 -21.15 -24.55
CA ALA A 524 30.03 -22.16 -24.43
C ALA A 524 31.24 -21.64 -23.63
N SER A 525 31.62 -20.36 -23.81
CA SER A 525 32.69 -19.74 -23.03
C SER A 525 32.32 -19.47 -21.57
N ALA A 526 31.04 -19.24 -21.29
CA ALA A 526 30.51 -19.08 -19.93
C ALA A 526 30.33 -20.43 -19.21
N GLY A 527 30.41 -21.57 -19.89
CA GLY A 527 30.18 -22.89 -19.30
C GLY A 527 28.74 -23.09 -18.80
N SER A 528 28.53 -24.01 -17.85
CA SER A 528 27.21 -24.27 -17.22
C SER A 528 26.78 -23.18 -16.23
N ILE A 529 27.37 -21.98 -16.30
CA ILE A 529 27.08 -20.86 -15.39
C ILE A 529 25.72 -20.25 -15.70
N LEU A 530 25.23 -20.29 -16.95
CA LEU A 530 24.05 -19.53 -17.37
C LEU A 530 23.08 -20.35 -18.23
N GLN A 531 21.78 -20.19 -17.96
CA GLN A 531 20.67 -20.69 -18.77
C GLN A 531 19.89 -19.49 -19.33
N LEU A 532 19.73 -19.41 -20.66
CA LEU A 532 18.89 -18.39 -21.28
C LEU A 532 17.42 -18.80 -21.29
N LEU A 533 16.56 -17.85 -20.94
CA LEU A 533 15.11 -17.93 -21.10
C LEU A 533 14.68 -16.95 -22.21
N PRO A 534 14.61 -17.38 -23.48
CA PRO A 534 14.18 -16.52 -24.57
C PRO A 534 12.67 -16.31 -24.53
N ILE A 535 12.25 -15.04 -24.42
CA ILE A 535 10.85 -14.64 -24.42
C ILE A 535 10.64 -13.71 -25.61
N SER A 536 9.97 -14.22 -26.64
CA SER A 536 9.69 -13.43 -27.83
C SER A 536 8.54 -12.47 -27.57
N SER A 537 8.68 -11.23 -28.04
CA SER A 537 7.59 -10.26 -28.08
C SER A 537 6.87 -10.19 -29.44
N ASP A 538 7.24 -11.08 -30.39
CA ASP A 538 6.52 -11.23 -31.67
C ASP A 538 5.15 -11.91 -31.52
N GLN A 539 4.84 -12.42 -30.32
CA GLN A 539 3.55 -13.00 -29.96
C GLN A 539 2.59 -11.96 -29.37
N ASN A 540 1.44 -12.41 -28.86
CA ASN A 540 0.52 -11.55 -28.12
C ASN A 540 1.26 -10.90 -26.92
N TRP A 541 1.22 -9.57 -26.83
CA TRP A 541 1.96 -8.82 -25.81
C TRP A 541 1.59 -9.21 -24.36
N GLY A 542 0.33 -9.61 -24.12
CA GLY A 542 -0.09 -10.13 -22.82
C GLY A 542 0.52 -11.49 -22.47
N ALA A 543 0.70 -12.36 -23.48
CA ALA A 543 1.36 -13.66 -23.31
C ALA A 543 2.86 -13.47 -23.03
N ALA A 544 3.53 -12.61 -23.79
CA ALA A 544 4.94 -12.29 -23.57
C ALA A 544 5.21 -11.67 -22.18
N SER A 545 4.32 -10.79 -21.71
CA SER A 545 4.37 -10.24 -20.35
C SER A 545 4.16 -11.32 -19.27
N THR A 546 3.24 -12.27 -19.49
CA THR A 546 2.99 -13.38 -18.57
C THR A 546 4.19 -14.31 -18.46
N GLU A 547 4.82 -14.67 -19.59
CA GLU A 547 6.06 -15.44 -19.60
C GLU A 547 7.20 -14.71 -18.87
N LEU A 548 7.29 -13.39 -19.04
CA LEU A 548 8.31 -12.58 -18.37
C LEU A 548 8.11 -12.57 -16.85
N VAL A 549 6.87 -12.50 -16.38
CA VAL A 549 6.52 -12.63 -14.96
C VAL A 549 6.91 -14.04 -14.45
N HIS A 550 6.54 -15.11 -15.15
CA HIS A 550 6.91 -16.48 -14.76
C HIS A 550 8.43 -16.66 -14.66
N ALA A 551 9.18 -16.14 -15.64
CA ALA A 551 10.64 -16.23 -15.63
C ALA A 551 11.27 -15.52 -14.42
N LEU A 552 10.73 -14.36 -14.02
CA LEU A 552 11.27 -13.56 -12.91
C LEU A 552 10.85 -14.08 -11.54
N PHE A 553 9.57 -14.40 -11.36
CA PHE A 553 9.00 -14.72 -10.05
C PHE A 553 9.00 -16.22 -9.73
N ASP A 554 8.73 -17.08 -10.72
CA ASP A 554 8.64 -18.53 -10.52
C ASP A 554 9.96 -19.24 -10.84
N GLU A 555 10.63 -18.81 -11.91
CA GLU A 555 11.92 -19.36 -12.31
C GLU A 555 13.12 -18.60 -11.71
N HIS A 556 12.87 -17.52 -10.97
CA HIS A 556 13.90 -16.71 -10.29
C HIS A 556 15.03 -16.25 -11.22
N ALA A 557 14.71 -15.83 -12.45
CA ALA A 557 15.68 -15.25 -13.36
C ALA A 557 16.36 -14.02 -12.73
N VAL A 558 17.67 -13.92 -12.91
CA VAL A 558 18.52 -12.98 -12.15
C VAL A 558 18.86 -11.70 -12.91
N ALA A 559 18.55 -11.63 -14.21
CA ALA A 559 18.74 -10.47 -15.07
C ALA A 559 17.87 -10.55 -16.33
N ILE A 560 17.63 -9.40 -16.97
CA ILE A 560 16.94 -9.29 -18.26
C ILE A 560 17.87 -8.61 -19.28
N VAL A 561 17.96 -9.15 -20.49
CA VAL A 561 18.48 -8.44 -21.67
C VAL A 561 17.31 -8.10 -22.57
N ALA A 562 16.98 -6.81 -22.66
CA ALA A 562 15.89 -6.31 -23.50
C ALA A 562 16.42 -5.91 -24.88
N LEU A 563 15.82 -6.45 -25.94
CA LEU A 563 16.36 -6.40 -27.30
C LEU A 563 15.92 -5.19 -28.12
N ASP A 564 14.88 -4.49 -27.67
CA ASP A 564 14.31 -3.34 -28.35
C ASP A 564 13.70 -2.34 -27.35
N ARG A 565 13.25 -1.19 -27.86
CA ARG A 565 12.69 -0.10 -27.04
C ARG A 565 11.49 -0.54 -26.23
N ASP A 566 10.51 -1.20 -26.84
CA ASP A 566 9.25 -1.53 -26.19
C ASP A 566 9.44 -2.65 -25.16
N ALA A 567 10.30 -3.62 -25.49
CA ALA A 567 10.77 -4.63 -24.56
C ALA A 567 11.53 -4.01 -23.37
N SER A 568 12.34 -2.97 -23.60
CA SER A 568 13.10 -2.29 -22.55
C SER A 568 12.20 -1.57 -21.55
N HIS A 569 11.17 -0.86 -22.01
CA HIS A 569 10.22 -0.16 -21.13
C HIS A 569 9.38 -1.13 -20.29
N LEU A 570 8.97 -2.28 -20.86
CA LEU A 570 8.26 -3.32 -20.09
C LEU A 570 9.20 -4.05 -19.13
N ALA A 571 10.41 -4.40 -19.59
CA ALA A 571 11.43 -5.03 -18.75
C ALA A 571 11.78 -4.14 -17.57
N GLU A 572 11.91 -2.81 -17.76
CA GLU A 572 12.12 -1.85 -16.68
C GLU A 572 11.03 -1.97 -15.60
N GLN A 573 9.76 -1.98 -15.99
CA GLN A 573 8.62 -2.05 -15.06
C GLN A 573 8.57 -3.36 -14.24
N LEU A 574 8.94 -4.48 -14.84
CA LEU A 574 8.94 -5.77 -14.15
C LEU A 574 10.22 -5.99 -13.35
N ALA A 575 11.37 -5.55 -13.88
CA ALA A 575 12.64 -5.57 -13.18
C ALA A 575 12.65 -4.68 -11.93
N LEU A 576 11.95 -3.54 -11.99
CA LEU A 576 11.64 -2.69 -10.84
C LEU A 576 11.00 -3.46 -9.69
N LYS A 577 10.08 -4.38 -10.02
CA LYS A 577 9.36 -5.20 -9.03
C LYS A 577 10.16 -6.40 -8.56
N ALA A 578 10.90 -7.03 -9.48
CA ALA A 578 11.72 -8.21 -9.20
C ALA A 578 13.12 -7.88 -8.65
N PHE A 579 13.51 -6.60 -8.65
CA PHE A 579 14.84 -6.08 -8.30
C PHE A 579 16.00 -6.74 -9.08
N VAL A 580 15.78 -7.01 -10.36
CA VAL A 580 16.82 -7.58 -11.25
C VAL A 580 17.40 -6.51 -12.19
N PRO A 581 18.68 -6.57 -12.57
CA PRO A 581 19.24 -5.67 -13.58
C PRO A 581 18.69 -5.94 -14.98
N VAL A 582 18.49 -4.86 -15.75
CA VAL A 582 18.11 -4.86 -17.17
C VAL A 582 19.25 -4.30 -17.99
N LEU A 583 19.76 -5.05 -18.96
CA LEU A 583 20.60 -4.51 -20.04
C LEU A 583 19.70 -4.21 -21.23
N ALA A 584 19.50 -2.92 -21.52
CA ALA A 584 18.59 -2.44 -22.56
C ALA A 584 19.36 -2.13 -23.86
N ILE A 585 19.12 -2.90 -24.91
CA ILE A 585 19.57 -2.60 -26.27
C ILE A 585 18.55 -1.62 -26.87
N SER A 586 18.73 -0.34 -26.55
CA SER A 586 17.83 0.73 -26.97
C SER A 586 18.58 2.04 -27.19
N THR A 587 18.13 2.83 -28.17
CA THR A 587 18.59 4.20 -28.40
C THR A 587 17.84 5.22 -27.55
N ASP A 588 16.80 4.80 -26.84
CA ASP A 588 15.96 5.66 -26.00
C ASP A 588 16.67 6.00 -24.68
N ARG A 589 17.20 7.23 -24.58
CA ARG A 589 17.89 7.73 -23.39
C ARG A 589 16.96 8.01 -22.22
N THR A 590 15.64 7.98 -22.42
CA THR A 590 14.70 8.20 -21.30
C THR A 590 14.78 7.07 -20.27
N LEU A 591 15.17 5.86 -20.69
CA LEU A 591 15.30 4.67 -19.84
C LEU A 591 16.26 4.86 -18.64
N THR A 592 17.30 5.67 -18.80
CA THR A 592 18.38 5.90 -17.79
C THR A 592 18.39 7.34 -17.26
N SER A 593 17.50 8.19 -17.78
CA SER A 593 17.39 9.61 -17.39
C SER A 593 16.94 9.81 -15.94
N THR A 594 16.23 8.82 -15.37
CA THR A 594 15.67 8.86 -14.01
C THR A 594 16.59 8.27 -12.93
N ASN A 595 17.88 8.06 -13.23
CA ASN A 595 18.88 7.49 -12.31
C ASN A 595 18.41 6.19 -11.62
N VAL A 596 17.73 5.36 -12.40
CA VAL A 596 17.11 4.10 -12.01
C VAL A 596 18.22 3.05 -11.92
N PRO A 597 18.61 2.57 -10.71
CA PRO A 597 19.90 1.88 -10.52
C PRO A 597 19.94 0.45 -11.10
N TRP A 598 18.85 -0.05 -11.67
CA TRP A 598 18.73 -1.40 -12.22
C TRP A 598 18.61 -1.43 -13.75
N ILE A 599 18.64 -0.31 -14.47
CA ILE A 599 18.63 -0.32 -15.94
C ILE A 599 19.92 0.23 -16.53
N PHE A 600 20.55 -0.55 -17.39
CA PHE A 600 21.84 -0.27 -18.01
C PHE A 600 21.64 -0.24 -19.52
N ARG A 601 21.79 0.92 -20.14
CA ARG A 601 21.61 1.05 -21.59
C ARG A 601 22.88 0.60 -22.29
N MET A 602 22.76 -0.35 -23.21
CA MET A 602 23.90 -0.82 -24.00
C MET A 602 24.30 0.22 -25.05
N PRO A 603 25.57 0.25 -25.50
CA PRO A 603 25.99 1.04 -26.65
C PRO A 603 25.14 0.75 -27.90
N VAL A 604 25.00 1.73 -28.80
CA VAL A 604 24.13 1.61 -29.99
C VAL A 604 24.56 0.45 -30.92
N SER A 605 25.83 0.06 -30.89
CA SER A 605 26.40 -1.06 -31.65
C SER A 605 26.24 -2.42 -30.97
N ALA A 606 25.64 -2.49 -29.78
CA ALA A 606 25.55 -3.71 -29.01
C ALA A 606 24.63 -4.75 -29.69
N THR A 607 25.06 -6.01 -29.60
CA THR A 607 24.31 -7.18 -30.05
C THR A 607 23.74 -7.93 -28.83
N PRO A 608 22.73 -8.81 -29.03
CA PRO A 608 22.25 -9.69 -27.97
C PRO A 608 23.38 -10.49 -27.30
N SER A 609 24.31 -11.03 -28.10
CA SER A 609 25.46 -11.80 -27.61
C SER A 609 26.45 -10.94 -26.81
N SER A 610 26.70 -9.68 -27.19
CA SER A 610 27.59 -8.81 -26.42
C SER A 610 26.97 -8.40 -25.08
N ALA A 611 25.65 -8.19 -25.03
CA ALA A 611 24.96 -7.92 -23.77
C ALA A 611 25.03 -9.12 -22.80
N ILE A 612 24.86 -10.35 -23.31
CA ILE A 612 25.04 -11.56 -22.51
C ILE A 612 26.49 -11.72 -22.04
N ALA A 613 27.49 -11.39 -22.87
CA ALA A 613 28.90 -11.43 -22.46
C ALA A 613 29.20 -10.47 -21.29
N VAL A 614 28.63 -9.25 -21.31
CA VAL A 614 28.73 -8.29 -20.19
C VAL A 614 28.15 -8.88 -18.90
N LEU A 615 26.98 -9.52 -18.97
CA LEU A 615 26.38 -10.18 -17.81
C LEU A 615 27.19 -11.37 -17.31
N CYS A 616 27.78 -12.17 -18.21
CA CYS A 616 28.65 -13.29 -17.82
C CYS A 616 29.89 -12.80 -17.08
N GLU A 617 30.52 -11.72 -17.57
CA GLU A 617 31.65 -11.09 -16.89
C GLU A 617 31.23 -10.58 -15.50
N ALA A 618 30.09 -9.89 -15.40
CA ALA A 618 29.58 -9.42 -14.11
C ALA A 618 29.33 -10.58 -13.14
N ALA A 619 28.68 -11.64 -13.60
CA ALA A 619 28.40 -12.85 -12.82
C ALA A 619 29.69 -13.53 -12.34
N SER A 620 30.71 -13.60 -13.18
CA SER A 620 31.99 -14.22 -12.82
C SER A 620 32.71 -13.47 -11.69
N ARG A 621 32.51 -12.15 -11.60
CA ARG A 621 33.10 -11.29 -10.56
C ARG A 621 32.26 -11.26 -9.29
N SER A 622 30.95 -11.41 -9.42
CA SER A 622 29.99 -11.10 -8.35
C SER A 622 29.28 -12.32 -7.77
N GLY A 623 29.35 -13.46 -8.45
CA GLY A 623 28.41 -14.56 -8.24
C GLY A 623 27.03 -14.25 -8.84
N GLY A 624 26.06 -15.10 -8.52
CA GLY A 624 24.79 -15.19 -9.23
C GLY A 624 23.62 -14.35 -8.73
N SER A 625 23.79 -13.51 -7.70
CA SER A 625 22.65 -12.76 -7.16
C SER A 625 22.36 -11.48 -7.96
N PRO A 626 21.07 -11.13 -8.18
CA PRO A 626 20.70 -9.91 -8.90
C PRO A 626 21.33 -8.64 -8.33
N GLU A 627 21.44 -8.56 -7.00
CA GLU A 627 22.00 -7.42 -6.28
C GLU A 627 23.49 -7.25 -6.59
N ARG A 628 24.25 -8.34 -6.52
CA ARG A 628 25.69 -8.35 -6.78
C ARG A 628 26.01 -8.08 -8.25
N LEU A 629 25.20 -8.63 -9.16
CA LEU A 629 25.27 -8.33 -10.59
C LEU A 629 25.10 -6.83 -10.84
N ARG A 630 24.07 -6.22 -10.26
CA ARG A 630 23.80 -4.79 -10.38
C ARG A 630 24.94 -3.95 -9.82
N THR A 631 25.50 -4.31 -8.67
CA THR A 631 26.66 -3.62 -8.07
C THR A 631 27.87 -3.63 -9.01
N VAL A 632 28.17 -4.77 -9.64
CA VAL A 632 29.28 -4.84 -10.60
C VAL A 632 28.98 -4.04 -11.86
N LEU A 633 27.75 -4.10 -12.39
CA LEU A 633 27.34 -3.29 -13.54
C LEU A 633 27.47 -1.78 -13.26
N ALA A 634 27.08 -1.32 -12.07
CA ALA A 634 27.14 0.09 -11.67
C ALA A 634 28.53 0.55 -11.19
N SER A 635 29.50 -0.35 -11.05
CA SER A 635 30.82 -0.05 -10.47
C SER A 635 31.70 0.89 -11.30
N GLY A 636 31.35 1.13 -12.57
CA GLY A 636 32.20 1.83 -13.53
C GLY A 636 33.38 1.01 -14.05
N SER A 637 33.47 -0.27 -13.65
CA SER A 637 34.47 -1.22 -14.15
C SER A 637 34.27 -1.50 -15.64
N ASP A 638 35.36 -1.88 -16.30
CA ASP A 638 35.31 -2.40 -17.66
C ASP A 638 34.72 -3.81 -17.68
N LEU A 639 33.62 -3.97 -18.41
CA LEU A 639 32.91 -5.23 -18.63
C LEU A 639 32.80 -5.44 -20.13
N GLN A 640 33.69 -6.26 -20.69
CA GLN A 640 33.71 -6.58 -22.12
C GLN A 640 33.75 -5.33 -23.02
N GLY A 641 34.52 -4.30 -22.63
CA GLY A 641 34.63 -3.04 -23.37
C GLY A 641 33.50 -2.03 -23.12
N VAL A 642 32.61 -2.30 -22.15
CA VAL A 642 31.55 -1.38 -21.75
C VAL A 642 31.79 -0.93 -20.31
N ARG A 643 31.68 0.39 -20.07
CA ARG A 643 31.70 0.99 -18.73
C ARG A 643 30.43 1.76 -18.51
N PHE A 644 29.67 1.45 -17.47
CA PHE A 644 28.46 2.20 -17.14
C PHE A 644 28.76 3.33 -16.16
N GLY A 645 28.04 4.44 -16.30
CA GLY A 645 27.91 5.46 -15.27
C GLY A 645 26.95 5.01 -14.17
N LEU A 646 26.87 5.80 -13.10
CA LEU A 646 25.93 5.53 -11.99
C LEU A 646 24.46 5.55 -12.44
N SER A 647 24.15 6.28 -13.50
CA SER A 647 22.81 6.32 -14.12
C SER A 647 22.50 5.12 -15.01
N GLY A 648 23.44 4.19 -15.18
CA GLY A 648 23.31 3.08 -16.12
C GLY A 648 23.56 3.46 -17.59
N GLU A 649 23.89 4.72 -17.89
CA GLU A 649 24.33 5.11 -19.22
C GLU A 649 25.75 4.61 -19.53
N PRO A 650 26.03 4.13 -20.76
CA PRO A 650 27.37 3.76 -21.14
C PRO A 650 28.24 5.04 -21.24
N ARG A 651 29.41 5.02 -20.61
CA ARG A 651 30.39 6.09 -20.72
C ARG A 651 30.91 6.11 -22.15
N THR A 652 30.72 7.23 -22.84
CA THR A 652 31.47 7.53 -24.06
C THR A 652 32.87 7.97 -23.65
N GLU A 653 33.91 7.33 -24.20
CA GLU A 653 35.30 7.80 -24.05
C GLU A 653 35.47 9.25 -24.50
#